data_AF-A0A9Q9W9B8-F1
#
_entry.id   AF-A0A9Q9W9B8-F1
#
_cell.length_a   1.000
_cell.length_b   1.000
_cell.length_c   1.000
_cell.angle_alpha   90.00
_cell.angle_beta   90.00
_cell.angle_gamma   90.00
#
_symmetry.space_group_name_H-M   'P 1'
#
loop_
_entity.id
_entity.type
_entity.pdbx_description
1 polymer ?
#
loop_
_entity_poly.entity_id
_entity_poly.type
_entity_poly.pdbx_seq_one_letter_code
_entity_poly.pdbx_strand_id
1 'polypeptide(L)'
;MDSVGLNLIKTAALGRSFELGMLYDCRKDSLIPGIRLWKNEEMKKNISSRNQINTRFKVTASDTIKDKSKLLNIGGELKLSLLSGLISVSGAAKYLNDTKTSFKQERLTLLYHSTSEFKELIINQLPSIQNIPEDENNIATHVVTGVMYGADACFIFDRKISVNEDKTTVEGELKVALEKLQGVVSLDGNVNLSMDDNQKNAVKNFTCTFYGDFQLPSNPTSLEDAMKVFGDLPKLLGENKDLAVPLRVWLYPLDKLHSRASKLHKEISMDLVKRIESVVESLNTAEMKCSDFLEDSPAQTFAAFHDKILQMKDNCETYKLRLLKELSSLLPNIRGDVMKETALNKLLQENDESPFRGNDLVEWLEERERESEIIKSVLGRLQAYGAHIKNNIDATWMGLEDGNLVCYTFTSLDCLDALLSKQAYYLSPSTDQKIPDSKQKSWLTPEIKKSMKRNLKIFKNFTDIKDCKTAKFIVSSKEMQKHPGSCILLYESECDEGVCFTPPSKPACPIIEEVKGQTVVLKVVPPSCPATVEFRLLYKVKQDTIWTSEPVLKDQHTVTLTDLREETKYEIKCAAVGKLNYTVDSDVISVTTEKSTLTGDVRIVLLGKTGVGKSAAGNTILRREAFKSILSSRSVKETSEFNKRWITVIDTPGLYDSGVENVEIRKEIVMCISMAAPGPHVFLLVIQLGRFTQEEKDIVKMIHETFGDKSKIYTMVLFTRGDKLRGRRIQDFIEDDESLKGLIQQCGQRYHVFNNNETEDLTQVSELLEKIDCMVTENGGSFYTNEKFQLVDKNIKERQKMIIKEKEVVIKRREEELRAKYETEINHMKKETERERWKMQTEVRKSEEEFKKRENEIKKATDENLRKEMKRKLEEDQREYEEKKIKEKSLEEQQQNFIKSMEEKHEEEKHNLQERIQRETREQAEHEYNEKLDKRVAKALKEAEEKHETEKAKALKEAEERHKKKVDEVLQDAEKKHKKEVDKVLNSVKEKHEKEVSETLKVEEKQKARALREAKEKYEREKTEALKEAEEKYKREKDKALREAEEYFKKEKAEAEAKVPNRSKRASDWSHYVPVLGGAAGSLVGTFEDILF
;
A
#
# COMPACT_ATOMS: atom_id res chain seq x y z
N MET A 1 50.23 -43.41 6.69
CA MET A 1 49.71 -43.58 8.07
C MET A 1 48.94 -42.33 8.38
N ASP A 2 47.63 -42.41 8.25
CA ASP A 2 46.82 -41.23 7.96
C ASP A 2 45.94 -40.96 9.18
N SER A 3 45.89 -39.71 9.61
CA SER A 3 45.10 -39.33 10.78
C SER A 3 43.60 -39.47 10.48
N VAL A 4 42.82 -39.78 11.51
CA VAL A 4 41.43 -40.27 11.42
C VAL A 4 40.43 -39.25 10.83
N GLY A 5 40.86 -38.04 10.49
CA GLY A 5 40.00 -36.91 10.13
C GLY A 5 39.32 -36.92 8.75
N LEU A 6 39.76 -37.74 7.79
CA LEU A 6 39.37 -37.59 6.37
C LEU A 6 38.02 -38.19 5.95
N ASN A 7 37.33 -38.96 6.81
CA ASN A 7 36.08 -39.67 6.45
C ASN A 7 35.00 -39.64 7.55
N LEU A 8 35.04 -38.70 8.49
CA LEU A 8 34.06 -38.63 9.59
C LEU A 8 32.88 -37.69 9.28
N ILE A 9 31.65 -38.22 9.34
CA ILE A 9 30.43 -37.42 9.28
C ILE A 9 30.15 -36.83 10.67
N LYS A 10 29.82 -35.54 10.73
CA LYS A 10 29.49 -34.82 11.98
C LYS A 10 28.07 -34.30 11.91
N THR A 11 27.18 -34.83 12.75
CA THR A 11 25.74 -34.53 12.70
C THR A 11 25.17 -34.12 14.06
N ALA A 12 23.96 -33.56 14.06
CA ALA A 12 23.27 -33.09 15.26
C ALA A 12 22.46 -34.22 15.91
N ALA A 13 22.48 -34.29 17.24
CA ALA A 13 21.75 -35.32 17.97
C ALA A 13 20.23 -35.09 17.95
N LEU A 14 19.80 -33.82 18.08
CA LEU A 14 18.40 -33.39 18.09
C LEU A 14 17.54 -34.07 19.17
N GLY A 15 18.13 -34.23 20.37
CA GLY A 15 17.51 -34.90 21.52
C GLY A 15 17.46 -36.43 21.45
N ARG A 16 17.87 -37.04 20.33
CA ARG A 16 17.97 -38.51 20.20
C ARG A 16 19.07 -39.04 21.12
N SER A 17 18.82 -40.17 21.79
CA SER A 17 19.78 -40.80 22.71
C SER A 17 20.90 -41.50 21.94
N PHE A 18 22.10 -40.92 21.95
CA PHE A 18 23.31 -41.47 21.34
C PHE A 18 24.33 -41.91 22.41
N GLU A 19 24.91 -43.10 22.23
CA GLU A 19 26.07 -43.60 22.98
C GLU A 19 27.23 -43.98 22.03
N LEU A 20 28.46 -44.02 22.54
CA LEU A 20 29.62 -44.55 21.81
C LEU A 20 29.44 -46.05 21.50
N GLY A 21 29.80 -46.44 20.28
CA GLY A 21 29.67 -47.82 19.79
C GLY A 21 28.27 -48.21 19.28
N MET A 22 27.27 -47.32 19.37
CA MET A 22 25.98 -47.52 18.71
C MET A 22 26.13 -47.49 17.18
N LEU A 23 25.30 -48.29 16.50
CA LEU A 23 25.18 -48.30 15.05
C LEU A 23 24.16 -47.25 14.56
N TYR A 24 24.42 -46.68 13.38
CA TYR A 24 23.59 -45.66 12.75
C TYR A 24 23.48 -45.89 11.23
N ASP A 25 22.31 -45.67 10.65
CA ASP A 25 22.11 -45.72 9.21
C ASP A 25 21.91 -44.32 8.62
N CYS A 26 22.97 -43.71 8.10
CA CYS A 26 22.93 -42.41 7.41
C CYS A 26 22.02 -42.39 6.17
N ARG A 27 21.58 -43.54 5.64
CA ARG A 27 20.56 -43.58 4.58
C ARG A 27 19.21 -43.09 5.13
N LYS A 28 18.82 -43.61 6.29
CA LYS A 28 17.51 -43.37 6.94
C LYS A 28 17.54 -42.31 8.05
N ASP A 29 18.73 -41.91 8.49
CA ASP A 29 19.00 -41.16 9.74
C ASP A 29 18.49 -41.84 11.02
N SER A 30 18.43 -43.18 11.01
CA SER A 30 17.97 -44.00 12.13
C SER A 30 19.13 -44.52 12.97
N LEU A 31 19.01 -44.33 14.29
CA LEU A 31 19.77 -45.08 15.30
C LEU A 31 19.33 -46.55 15.31
N ILE A 32 20.30 -47.46 15.51
CA ILE A 32 20.06 -48.90 15.65
C ILE A 32 20.39 -49.28 17.11
N PRO A 33 19.39 -49.37 18.00
CA PRO A 33 19.61 -49.69 19.41
C PRO A 33 19.99 -51.15 19.62
N GLY A 34 20.65 -51.45 20.75
CA GLY A 34 20.99 -52.81 21.18
C GLY A 34 22.26 -53.40 20.53
N ILE A 35 22.47 -53.20 19.24
CA ILE A 35 23.62 -53.76 18.50
C ILE A 35 24.87 -52.90 18.74
N ARG A 36 25.99 -53.54 19.12
CA ARG A 36 27.32 -52.91 19.33
C ARG A 36 28.42 -53.83 18.77
N LEU A 37 29.40 -53.24 18.07
CA LEU A 37 30.49 -53.99 17.41
C LEU A 37 31.54 -54.57 18.36
N TRP A 38 31.61 -54.03 19.59
CA TRP A 38 32.62 -54.37 20.61
C TRP A 38 31.95 -54.55 21.97
N LYS A 39 32.55 -55.34 22.86
CA LYS A 39 31.99 -55.53 24.21
C LYS A 39 32.13 -54.25 25.03
N ASN A 40 31.16 -53.98 25.90
CA ASN A 40 31.16 -52.77 26.73
C ASN A 40 32.44 -52.61 27.60
N GLU A 41 33.07 -53.70 28.04
CA GLU A 41 34.36 -53.65 28.77
C GLU A 41 35.55 -53.26 27.89
N GLU A 42 35.57 -53.72 26.64
CA GLU A 42 36.61 -53.43 25.65
C GLU A 42 36.50 -51.97 25.19
N MET A 43 35.27 -51.47 24.99
CA MET A 43 35.03 -50.06 24.70
C MET A 43 35.41 -49.15 25.87
N LYS A 44 34.96 -49.45 27.11
CA LYS A 44 35.21 -48.59 28.29
C LYS A 44 36.70 -48.35 28.57
N LYS A 45 37.59 -49.27 28.20
CA LYS A 45 39.05 -49.13 28.34
C LYS A 45 39.68 -48.19 27.29
N ASN A 46 38.96 -47.89 26.20
CA ASN A 46 39.46 -47.14 25.04
C ASN A 46 38.63 -45.88 24.74
N ILE A 47 37.90 -45.37 25.74
CA ILE A 47 37.21 -44.06 25.66
C ILE A 47 38.18 -42.98 26.17
N SER A 48 38.53 -42.05 25.29
CA SER A 48 39.09 -40.74 25.66
C SER A 48 37.93 -39.81 26.03
N SER A 49 38.14 -38.98 27.06
CA SER A 49 37.23 -37.87 27.36
C SER A 49 38.00 -36.58 27.60
N ARG A 50 37.42 -35.47 27.15
CA ARG A 50 37.95 -34.12 27.34
C ARG A 50 36.82 -33.13 27.64
N ASN A 51 36.98 -32.33 28.69
CA ASN A 51 36.06 -31.25 28.99
C ASN A 51 36.10 -30.19 27.88
N GLN A 52 34.94 -29.84 27.32
CA GLN A 52 34.80 -28.82 26.28
C GLN A 52 33.69 -27.85 26.69
N ILE A 53 33.93 -27.14 27.78
CA ILE A 53 33.00 -26.19 28.38
C ILE A 53 32.98 -24.92 27.53
N ASN A 54 31.86 -24.66 26.86
CA ASN A 54 31.62 -23.47 26.06
C ASN A 54 30.11 -23.20 26.05
N THR A 55 29.70 -22.14 26.75
CA THR A 55 28.33 -21.63 26.72
C THR A 55 28.26 -20.47 25.74
N ARG A 56 27.18 -20.39 24.96
CA ARG A 56 26.88 -19.31 24.03
C ARG A 56 25.39 -19.03 24.04
N PHE A 57 25.03 -17.78 23.75
CA PHE A 57 23.65 -17.35 23.66
C PHE A 57 23.43 -16.59 22.36
N LYS A 58 22.21 -16.60 21.83
CA LYS A 58 21.86 -15.85 20.61
C LYS A 58 20.38 -15.50 20.58
N VAL A 59 20.06 -14.24 20.30
CA VAL A 59 18.69 -13.78 20.03
C VAL A 59 18.46 -13.69 18.51
N THR A 60 17.24 -13.98 18.05
CA THR A 60 16.82 -13.76 16.65
C THR A 60 15.33 -13.45 16.56
N ALA A 61 14.94 -12.68 15.53
CA ALA A 61 13.54 -12.43 15.16
C ALA A 61 13.10 -13.22 13.91
N SER A 62 13.94 -14.14 13.40
CA SER A 62 13.66 -14.96 12.21
C SER A 62 13.21 -16.36 12.61
N ASP A 63 12.07 -16.78 12.08
CA ASP A 63 11.43 -18.09 12.34
C ASP A 63 11.61 -19.09 11.16
N THR A 64 12.30 -18.69 10.09
CA THR A 64 12.44 -19.48 8.84
C THR A 64 13.14 -20.82 9.06
N ILE A 65 12.83 -21.82 8.22
CA ILE A 65 13.46 -23.16 8.23
C ILE A 65 15.00 -23.03 8.18
N LYS A 66 15.47 -22.09 7.36
CA LYS A 66 16.89 -21.77 7.15
C LYS A 66 17.57 -21.25 8.42
N ASP A 67 16.97 -20.26 9.09
CA ASP A 67 17.56 -19.66 10.29
C ASP A 67 17.41 -20.54 11.52
N LYS A 68 16.33 -21.31 11.64
CA LYS A 68 16.18 -22.38 12.65
C LYS A 68 17.26 -23.44 12.51
N SER A 69 17.48 -23.93 11.29
CA SER A 69 18.57 -24.87 10.97
C SER A 69 19.93 -24.28 11.34
N LYS A 70 20.18 -23.00 11.01
CA LYS A 70 21.42 -22.30 11.36
C LYS A 70 21.58 -22.07 12.86
N LEU A 71 20.49 -21.87 13.61
CA LEU A 71 20.48 -21.65 15.05
C LEU A 71 20.89 -22.93 15.79
N LEU A 72 20.28 -24.07 15.45
CA LEU A 72 20.60 -25.39 16.01
C LEU A 72 21.73 -26.13 15.27
N ASN A 73 22.51 -25.43 14.44
CA ASN A 73 23.70 -25.95 13.76
C ASN A 73 23.47 -27.20 12.89
N ILE A 74 22.31 -27.29 12.23
CA ILE A 74 21.86 -28.43 11.43
C ILE A 74 22.49 -28.37 10.02
N GLY A 75 23.12 -29.47 9.62
CA GLY A 75 23.74 -29.64 8.30
C GLY A 75 22.74 -29.81 7.15
N GLY A 76 23.24 -29.77 5.92
CA GLY A 76 22.41 -29.87 4.72
C GLY A 76 21.73 -31.22 4.57
N GLU A 77 22.45 -32.32 4.81
CA GLU A 77 21.89 -33.68 4.68
C GLU A 77 20.75 -33.90 5.68
N LEU A 78 20.97 -33.52 6.94
CA LEU A 78 20.04 -33.76 8.04
C LEU A 78 18.75 -32.94 7.93
N LYS A 79 18.82 -31.77 7.28
CA LYS A 79 17.66 -30.87 7.10
C LYS A 79 16.53 -31.52 6.30
N LEU A 80 16.84 -32.26 5.23
CA LEU A 80 15.80 -32.94 4.45
C LEU A 80 15.18 -34.11 5.24
N SER A 81 15.97 -34.82 6.04
CA SER A 81 15.49 -35.89 6.94
C SER A 81 14.57 -35.36 8.04
N LEU A 82 14.88 -34.18 8.57
CA LEU A 82 14.04 -33.45 9.52
C LEU A 82 12.72 -33.02 8.87
N LEU A 83 12.78 -32.29 7.74
CA LEU A 83 11.59 -31.77 7.05
C LEU A 83 10.65 -32.90 6.61
N SER A 84 11.19 -34.03 6.13
CA SER A 84 10.42 -35.19 5.71
C SER A 84 9.92 -36.09 6.87
N GLY A 85 10.24 -35.76 8.12
CA GLY A 85 9.81 -36.55 9.29
C GLY A 85 10.54 -37.88 9.48
N LEU A 86 11.64 -38.15 8.77
CA LEU A 86 12.52 -39.31 9.03
C LEU A 86 13.17 -39.23 10.42
N ILE A 87 13.32 -38.02 10.97
CA ILE A 87 13.90 -37.77 12.30
C ILE A 87 12.82 -37.25 13.24
N SER A 88 12.48 -38.06 14.25
CA SER A 88 11.76 -37.56 15.44
C SER A 88 12.72 -36.73 16.31
N VAL A 89 12.28 -35.54 16.71
CA VAL A 89 13.04 -34.59 17.54
C VAL A 89 12.48 -34.47 18.95
N SER A 90 13.35 -34.22 19.92
CA SER A 90 12.98 -34.03 21.33
C SER A 90 13.82 -32.93 21.98
N GLY A 91 13.57 -32.64 23.25
CA GLY A 91 14.25 -31.56 23.98
C GLY A 91 14.15 -30.20 23.27
N ALA A 92 15.27 -29.48 23.20
CA ALA A 92 15.39 -28.19 22.51
C ALA A 92 15.03 -28.26 21.03
N ALA A 93 15.30 -29.39 20.37
CA ALA A 93 15.09 -29.55 18.93
C ALA A 93 13.61 -29.56 18.52
N LYS A 94 12.66 -29.66 19.46
CA LYS A 94 11.23 -29.46 19.18
C LYS A 94 10.91 -28.08 18.60
N TYR A 95 11.74 -27.06 18.86
CA TYR A 95 11.65 -25.74 18.24
C TYR A 95 11.61 -25.77 16.70
N LEU A 96 12.17 -26.81 16.07
CA LEU A 96 12.16 -26.98 14.61
C LEU A 96 10.75 -27.17 14.04
N ASN A 97 9.84 -27.72 14.84
CA ASN A 97 8.46 -28.01 14.46
C ASN A 97 7.48 -26.93 14.94
N ASP A 98 7.93 -25.98 15.77
CA ASP A 98 7.17 -24.82 16.19
C ASP A 98 7.38 -23.69 15.18
N THR A 99 6.40 -23.45 14.31
CA THR A 99 6.41 -22.35 13.33
C THR A 99 5.33 -21.32 13.64
N LYS A 100 5.61 -20.04 13.32
CA LYS A 100 4.57 -19.00 13.26
C LYS A 100 3.36 -19.49 12.45
N THR A 101 2.15 -19.17 12.93
CA THR A 101 0.89 -19.53 12.24
C THR A 101 0.21 -18.33 11.60
N SER A 102 0.81 -17.14 11.67
CA SER A 102 0.26 -15.88 11.16
C SER A 102 1.38 -14.86 10.93
N PHE A 103 1.20 -13.92 10.01
CA PHE A 103 2.07 -12.75 9.89
C PHE A 103 1.75 -11.70 10.96
N LYS A 104 0.53 -11.66 11.51
CA LYS A 104 0.10 -10.83 12.67
C LYS A 104 0.72 -11.26 14.01
N GLN A 105 1.73 -12.15 14.01
CA GLN A 105 2.42 -12.69 15.18
C GLN A 105 3.89 -12.26 15.16
N GLU A 106 4.32 -11.38 16.06
CA GLU A 106 5.74 -11.10 16.27
C GLU A 106 6.39 -12.16 17.16
N ARG A 107 7.64 -12.52 16.84
CA ARG A 107 8.36 -13.62 17.50
C ARG A 107 9.83 -13.26 17.73
N LEU A 108 10.30 -13.39 18.97
CA LEU A 108 11.72 -13.38 19.33
C LEU A 108 12.11 -14.75 19.89
N THR A 109 13.23 -15.32 19.43
CA THR A 109 13.78 -16.55 19.99
C THR A 109 15.14 -16.28 20.64
N LEU A 110 15.28 -16.60 21.93
CA LEU A 110 16.54 -16.68 22.65
C LEU A 110 17.00 -18.14 22.71
N LEU A 111 18.14 -18.43 22.08
CA LEU A 111 18.87 -19.68 22.23
C LEU A 111 19.89 -19.56 23.37
N TYR A 112 19.88 -20.55 24.26
CA TYR A 112 20.99 -20.98 25.10
C TYR A 112 21.61 -22.25 24.48
N HIS A 113 22.95 -22.31 24.39
CA HIS A 113 23.70 -23.47 23.91
C HIS A 113 24.92 -23.67 24.79
N SER A 114 25.00 -24.76 25.56
CA SER A 114 26.17 -25.07 26.41
C SER A 114 26.71 -26.46 26.14
N THR A 115 27.98 -26.55 25.75
CA THR A 115 28.74 -27.81 25.70
C THR A 115 29.42 -28.07 27.05
N SER A 116 29.60 -29.36 27.38
CA SER A 116 30.15 -29.80 28.66
C SER A 116 31.42 -30.64 28.47
N GLU A 117 31.28 -31.79 27.83
CA GLU A 117 32.28 -32.84 27.72
C GLU A 117 32.20 -33.47 26.33
N PHE A 118 33.34 -33.86 25.79
CA PHE A 118 33.43 -34.61 24.56
C PHE A 118 34.11 -35.96 24.82
N LYS A 119 33.36 -37.06 24.57
CA LYS A 119 33.84 -38.43 24.69
C LYS A 119 34.09 -39.02 23.29
N GLU A 120 35.24 -39.65 23.07
CA GLU A 120 35.63 -40.30 21.81
C GLU A 120 36.16 -41.72 22.03
N LEU A 121 35.95 -42.60 21.05
CA LEU A 121 36.36 -44.00 21.07
C LEU A 121 37.62 -44.18 20.21
N ILE A 122 38.73 -44.59 20.83
CA ILE A 122 40.02 -44.73 20.13
C ILE A 122 40.04 -46.03 19.31
N ILE A 123 39.50 -45.95 18.09
CA ILE A 123 39.33 -47.09 17.15
C ILE A 123 40.62 -47.91 17.00
N ASN A 124 41.77 -47.24 16.91
CA ASN A 124 43.08 -47.87 16.67
C ASN A 124 43.57 -48.77 17.83
N GLN A 125 42.91 -48.74 18.99
CA GLN A 125 43.23 -49.56 20.17
C GLN A 125 42.19 -50.66 20.44
N LEU A 126 41.14 -50.75 19.62
CA LEU A 126 40.12 -51.79 19.72
C LEU A 126 40.50 -53.06 18.93
N PRO A 127 40.03 -54.25 19.37
CA PRO A 127 40.23 -55.47 18.61
C PRO A 127 39.51 -55.42 17.26
N SER A 128 40.12 -56.05 16.25
CA SER A 128 39.54 -56.20 14.91
C SER A 128 38.23 -56.99 14.99
N ILE A 129 37.18 -56.50 14.31
CA ILE A 129 35.85 -57.14 14.30
C ILE A 129 35.94 -58.38 13.41
N GLN A 130 35.95 -59.58 14.03
CA GLN A 130 36.20 -60.83 13.30
C GLN A 130 34.97 -61.44 12.63
N ASN A 131 33.75 -61.14 13.12
CA ASN A 131 32.49 -61.50 12.45
C ASN A 131 31.39 -60.50 12.84
N ILE A 132 30.72 -59.91 11.83
CA ILE A 132 29.37 -59.33 11.97
C ILE A 132 28.41 -60.37 11.35
N PRO A 133 27.30 -60.76 11.99
CA PRO A 133 26.33 -61.70 11.43
C PRO A 133 25.90 -61.28 10.01
N GLU A 134 25.73 -62.22 9.08
CA GLU A 134 25.48 -61.87 7.68
C GLU A 134 24.18 -61.03 7.52
N ASP A 135 23.15 -61.33 8.32
CA ASP A 135 21.88 -60.58 8.41
C ASP A 135 22.06 -59.11 8.88
N GLU A 136 23.08 -58.80 9.68
CA GLU A 136 23.28 -57.46 10.27
C GLU A 136 24.02 -56.49 9.33
N ASN A 137 24.71 -56.99 8.29
CA ASN A 137 25.58 -56.18 7.42
C ASN A 137 24.85 -55.07 6.61
N ASN A 138 23.52 -55.12 6.52
CA ASN A 138 22.69 -54.12 5.84
C ASN A 138 21.87 -53.23 6.79
N ILE A 139 21.98 -53.42 8.11
CA ILE A 139 21.15 -52.69 9.08
C ILE A 139 21.68 -51.26 9.33
N ALA A 140 22.99 -51.05 9.24
CA ALA A 140 23.66 -49.78 9.49
C ALA A 140 24.71 -49.43 8.42
N THR A 141 25.18 -48.18 8.44
CA THR A 141 26.27 -47.70 7.56
C THR A 141 27.42 -47.06 8.32
N HIS A 142 27.19 -46.59 9.56
CA HIS A 142 28.18 -45.93 10.41
C HIS A 142 28.10 -46.42 11.86
N VAL A 143 29.17 -46.21 12.62
CA VAL A 143 29.22 -46.38 14.09
C VAL A 143 29.54 -45.05 14.77
N VAL A 144 28.94 -44.80 15.93
CA VAL A 144 29.16 -43.59 16.74
C VAL A 144 30.52 -43.69 17.45
N THR A 145 31.47 -42.83 17.07
CA THR A 145 32.85 -42.83 17.61
C THR A 145 33.22 -41.56 18.36
N GLY A 146 32.37 -40.53 18.33
CA GLY A 146 32.50 -39.36 19.20
C GLY A 146 31.13 -38.75 19.54
N VAL A 147 30.97 -38.28 20.77
CA VAL A 147 29.76 -37.60 21.26
C VAL A 147 30.15 -36.36 22.04
N MET A 148 29.60 -35.21 21.64
CA MET A 148 29.61 -33.97 22.43
C MET A 148 28.36 -33.93 23.30
N TYR A 149 28.53 -33.83 24.61
CA TYR A 149 27.46 -33.67 25.57
C TYR A 149 27.27 -32.19 25.94
N GLY A 150 26.05 -31.82 26.32
CA GLY A 150 25.69 -30.47 26.73
C GLY A 150 24.18 -30.34 26.98
N ALA A 151 23.65 -29.12 26.89
CA ALA A 151 22.22 -28.88 26.82
C ALA A 151 21.93 -27.58 26.07
N ASP A 152 20.91 -27.61 25.22
CA ASP A 152 20.37 -26.45 24.54
C ASP A 152 19.01 -26.06 25.14
N ALA A 153 18.63 -24.79 24.99
CA ALA A 153 17.29 -24.32 25.27
C ALA A 153 16.88 -23.16 24.35
N CYS A 154 15.66 -23.22 23.85
CA CYS A 154 15.00 -22.20 23.05
C CYS A 154 13.84 -21.62 23.86
N PHE A 155 13.95 -20.34 24.19
CA PHE A 155 12.85 -19.54 24.72
C PHE A 155 12.26 -18.75 23.54
N ILE A 156 11.04 -19.10 23.14
CA ILE A 156 10.27 -18.36 22.13
C ILE A 156 9.40 -17.36 22.87
N PHE A 157 9.39 -16.11 22.40
CA PHE A 157 8.54 -15.04 22.90
C PHE A 157 7.60 -14.59 21.78
N ASP A 158 6.32 -14.90 21.92
CA ASP A 158 5.28 -14.64 20.92
C ASP A 158 4.32 -13.53 21.37
N ARG A 159 4.09 -12.58 20.47
CA ARG A 159 3.21 -11.42 20.61
C ARG A 159 2.26 -11.37 19.42
N LYS A 160 0.98 -11.69 19.64
CA LYS A 160 -0.07 -11.45 18.63
C LYS A 160 -0.40 -9.96 18.58
N ILE A 161 -0.54 -9.41 17.37
CA ILE A 161 -0.96 -8.03 17.11
C ILE A 161 -2.47 -8.02 16.80
N SER A 162 -3.26 -7.17 17.47
CA SER A 162 -4.65 -6.92 17.06
C SER A 162 -4.77 -5.81 16.02
N VAL A 163 -5.84 -5.85 15.22
CA VAL A 163 -6.06 -4.99 14.03
C VAL A 163 -6.06 -3.48 14.33
N ASN A 164 -6.26 -3.09 15.59
CA ASN A 164 -6.36 -1.68 16.01
C ASN A 164 -5.11 -1.17 16.76
N GLU A 165 -4.05 -1.98 16.89
CA GLU A 165 -2.83 -1.55 17.57
C GLU A 165 -1.94 -0.70 16.68
N ASP A 166 -1.35 0.35 17.26
CA ASP A 166 -0.40 1.20 16.56
C ASP A 166 0.93 0.45 16.31
N LYS A 167 1.40 0.52 15.06
CA LYS A 167 2.63 -0.16 14.63
C LYS A 167 3.86 0.37 15.36
N THR A 168 3.94 1.67 15.68
CA THR A 168 5.11 2.22 16.37
C THR A 168 5.18 1.77 17.83
N THR A 169 4.02 1.50 18.44
CA THR A 169 3.89 0.91 19.78
C THR A 169 4.38 -0.53 19.78
N VAL A 170 3.94 -1.36 18.82
CA VAL A 170 4.41 -2.76 18.68
C VAL A 170 5.91 -2.83 18.39
N GLU A 171 6.43 -1.98 17.49
CA GLU A 171 7.87 -1.87 17.23
C GLU A 171 8.66 -1.43 18.48
N GLY A 172 8.08 -0.56 19.31
CA GLY A 172 8.62 -0.17 20.61
C GLY A 172 8.66 -1.33 21.61
N GLU A 173 7.57 -2.07 21.78
CA GLU A 173 7.50 -3.25 22.64
C GLU A 173 8.54 -4.32 22.23
N LEU A 174 8.61 -4.63 20.93
CA LEU A 174 9.55 -5.59 20.36
C LEU A 174 11.00 -5.16 20.59
N LYS A 175 11.29 -3.86 20.43
CA LYS A 175 12.62 -3.29 20.69
C LYS A 175 13.01 -3.41 22.17
N VAL A 176 12.12 -3.07 23.10
CA VAL A 176 12.40 -3.20 24.55
C VAL A 176 12.65 -4.65 24.94
N ALA A 177 11.83 -5.59 24.44
CA ALA A 177 12.05 -7.01 24.66
C ALA A 177 13.41 -7.47 24.11
N LEU A 178 13.76 -7.07 22.90
CA LEU A 178 15.03 -7.40 22.25
C LEU A 178 16.25 -6.84 23.02
N GLU A 179 16.20 -5.58 23.46
CA GLU A 179 17.27 -4.95 24.25
C GLU A 179 17.48 -5.64 25.60
N LYS A 180 16.40 -6.03 26.31
CA LYS A 180 16.50 -6.79 27.57
C LYS A 180 17.11 -8.18 27.35
N LEU A 181 16.70 -8.89 26.30
CA LEU A 181 17.27 -10.19 25.94
C LEU A 181 18.76 -10.08 25.57
N GLN A 182 19.15 -9.05 24.81
CA GLN A 182 20.55 -8.80 24.44
C GLN A 182 21.43 -8.40 25.65
N GLY A 183 20.88 -7.67 26.62
CA GLY A 183 21.56 -7.32 27.86
C GLY A 183 21.96 -8.53 28.70
N VAL A 184 21.11 -9.56 28.74
CA VAL A 184 21.39 -10.84 29.43
C VAL A 184 22.49 -11.64 28.71
N VAL A 185 22.46 -11.66 27.37
CA VAL A 185 23.49 -12.29 26.54
C VAL A 185 24.87 -11.62 26.71
N SER A 186 24.90 -10.30 26.95
CA SER A 186 26.14 -9.51 27.00
C SER A 186 26.89 -9.56 28.33
N LEU A 187 26.30 -10.18 29.37
CA LEU A 187 26.79 -10.17 30.75
C LEU A 187 26.78 -11.57 31.39
N ASP A 188 27.01 -12.60 30.55
CA ASP A 188 27.10 -14.02 30.90
C ASP A 188 26.02 -14.54 31.86
N GLY A 189 24.80 -14.00 31.73
CA GLY A 189 23.62 -14.40 32.49
C GLY A 189 23.58 -13.93 33.96
N ASN A 190 24.60 -13.24 34.47
CA ASN A 190 24.70 -12.91 35.90
C ASN A 190 24.09 -11.53 36.25
N VAL A 191 22.84 -11.29 35.82
CA VAL A 191 22.17 -9.97 35.92
C VAL A 191 20.75 -10.11 36.48
N ASN A 192 20.49 -9.43 37.59
CA ASN A 192 19.14 -9.13 38.03
C ASN A 192 18.57 -8.00 37.13
N LEU A 193 17.81 -8.37 36.10
CA LEU A 193 17.20 -7.41 35.16
C LEU A 193 16.14 -6.55 35.86
N SER A 194 16.56 -5.42 36.42
CA SER A 194 15.60 -4.36 36.75
C SER A 194 14.94 -3.84 35.48
N MET A 195 13.62 -3.70 35.55
CA MET A 195 12.79 -3.06 34.54
C MET A 195 12.00 -1.96 35.22
N ASP A 196 11.93 -0.78 34.61
CA ASP A 196 10.94 0.22 35.01
C ASP A 196 9.54 -0.22 34.60
N ASP A 197 8.50 0.43 35.13
CA ASP A 197 7.13 -0.03 34.94
C ASP A 197 6.63 0.16 33.49
N ASN A 198 7.23 1.04 32.69
CA ASN A 198 6.95 1.14 31.25
C ASN A 198 7.54 -0.07 30.51
N GLN A 199 8.79 -0.45 30.84
CA GLN A 199 9.44 -1.64 30.30
C GLN A 199 8.69 -2.92 30.68
N LYS A 200 8.22 -3.06 31.92
CA LYS A 200 7.37 -4.19 32.34
C LYS A 200 6.07 -4.26 31.53
N ASN A 201 5.37 -3.14 31.39
CA ASN A 201 4.14 -3.09 30.60
C ASN A 201 4.38 -3.47 29.13
N ALA A 202 5.49 -3.01 28.53
CA ALA A 202 5.86 -3.34 27.16
C ALA A 202 6.16 -4.83 26.93
N VAL A 203 6.78 -5.52 27.90
CA VAL A 203 7.10 -6.95 27.76
C VAL A 203 5.98 -7.89 28.22
N LYS A 204 5.02 -7.40 29.02
CA LYS A 204 3.88 -8.16 29.56
C LYS A 204 3.01 -8.82 28.47
N ASN A 205 3.00 -8.25 27.27
CA ASN A 205 2.19 -8.74 26.15
C ASN A 205 2.85 -9.93 25.41
N PHE A 206 4.10 -10.29 25.74
CA PHE A 206 4.79 -11.46 25.18
C PHE A 206 4.51 -12.71 26.01
N THR A 207 3.94 -13.72 25.37
CA THR A 207 3.85 -15.09 25.90
C THR A 207 5.18 -15.82 25.68
N CYS A 208 5.60 -16.69 26.60
CA CYS A 208 6.78 -17.52 26.43
C CYS A 208 6.41 -19.00 26.20
N THR A 209 7.09 -19.64 25.24
CA THR A 209 7.08 -21.08 25.01
C THR A 209 8.52 -21.60 25.11
N PHE A 210 8.73 -22.65 25.93
CA PHE A 210 10.05 -23.22 26.20
C PHE A 210 10.22 -24.60 25.58
N TYR A 211 11.31 -24.78 24.83
CA TYR A 211 11.82 -26.08 24.41
C TYR A 211 13.28 -26.20 24.83
N GLY A 212 13.62 -27.15 25.69
CA GLY A 212 15.01 -27.34 26.13
C GLY A 212 15.29 -28.77 26.55
N ASP A 213 16.57 -29.07 26.72
CA ASP A 213 17.06 -30.39 27.16
C ASP A 213 17.08 -30.51 28.70
N PHE A 214 16.55 -29.50 29.41
CA PHE A 214 16.56 -29.37 30.86
C PHE A 214 15.25 -29.85 31.49
N GLN A 215 15.35 -30.58 32.61
CA GLN A 215 14.18 -30.97 33.40
C GLN A 215 13.78 -29.82 34.36
N LEU A 216 12.78 -29.03 33.95
CA LEU A 216 12.21 -27.96 34.77
C LEU A 216 11.04 -28.45 35.63
N PRO A 217 10.78 -27.85 36.82
CA PRO A 217 9.57 -28.12 37.60
C PRO A 217 8.31 -27.53 36.93
N SER A 218 8.47 -26.45 36.17
CA SER A 218 7.43 -25.78 35.37
C SER A 218 8.10 -25.00 34.24
N ASN A 219 7.53 -25.06 33.03
CA ASN A 219 8.02 -24.25 31.92
C ASN A 219 7.68 -22.75 32.13
N PRO A 220 8.56 -21.82 31.75
CA PRO A 220 8.27 -20.40 31.82
C PRO A 220 7.23 -19.99 30.77
N THR A 221 6.26 -19.16 31.18
CA THR A 221 5.16 -18.67 30.32
C THR A 221 5.19 -17.16 30.07
N SER A 222 6.12 -16.44 30.71
CA SER A 222 6.33 -14.99 30.55
C SER A 222 7.81 -14.66 30.34
N LEU A 223 8.13 -13.43 29.94
CA LEU A 223 9.52 -12.97 29.87
C LEU A 223 10.19 -13.02 31.26
N GLU A 224 9.52 -12.60 32.32
CA GLU A 224 10.09 -12.60 33.67
C GLU A 224 10.44 -14.02 34.15
N ASP A 225 9.58 -15.00 33.88
CA ASP A 225 9.83 -16.39 34.26
C ASP A 225 10.94 -17.01 33.40
N ALA A 226 11.00 -16.66 32.11
CA ALA A 226 12.08 -17.08 31.24
C ALA A 226 13.45 -16.56 31.71
N MET A 227 13.52 -15.31 32.21
CA MET A 227 14.78 -14.76 32.74
C MET A 227 15.21 -15.44 34.04
N LYS A 228 14.27 -15.82 34.93
CA LYS A 228 14.56 -16.63 36.13
C LYS A 228 15.15 -17.99 35.73
N VAL A 229 14.44 -18.73 34.87
CA VAL A 229 14.88 -20.05 34.37
C VAL A 229 16.23 -19.96 33.66
N PHE A 230 16.45 -18.95 32.83
CA PHE A 230 17.71 -18.72 32.12
C PHE A 230 18.92 -18.59 33.06
N GLY A 231 18.76 -17.85 34.17
CA GLY A 231 19.81 -17.69 35.19
C GLY A 231 20.12 -18.98 35.98
N ASP A 232 19.21 -19.95 35.98
CA ASP A 232 19.39 -21.26 36.62
C ASP A 232 19.89 -22.35 35.65
N LEU A 233 19.75 -22.21 34.33
CA LEU A 233 20.23 -23.20 33.34
C LEU A 233 21.67 -23.69 33.56
N PRO A 234 22.67 -22.83 33.88
CA PRO A 234 24.05 -23.32 34.14
C PRO A 234 24.16 -24.27 35.35
N LYS A 235 23.24 -24.15 36.32
CA LYS A 235 23.17 -24.98 37.54
C LYS A 235 22.43 -26.29 37.29
N LEU A 236 21.41 -26.24 36.44
CA LEU A 236 20.51 -27.36 36.10
C LEU A 236 21.18 -28.50 35.31
N LEU A 237 22.45 -28.35 34.90
CA LEU A 237 23.27 -29.46 34.39
C LEU A 237 23.75 -30.43 35.49
N GLY A 238 23.74 -30.01 36.76
CA GLY A 238 24.33 -30.74 37.88
C GLY A 238 25.83 -30.48 38.05
N GLU A 239 26.37 -30.78 39.24
CA GLU A 239 27.73 -30.37 39.64
C GLU A 239 28.85 -30.97 38.76
N ASN A 240 28.75 -32.26 38.39
CA ASN A 240 29.66 -32.88 37.42
C ASN A 240 29.16 -32.80 35.96
N LYS A 241 28.03 -32.11 35.73
CA LYS A 241 27.27 -32.09 34.45
C LYS A 241 26.65 -33.43 34.03
N ASP A 242 26.33 -34.28 35.00
CA ASP A 242 25.77 -35.63 34.80
C ASP A 242 24.42 -35.65 34.04
N LEU A 243 23.70 -34.52 33.98
CA LEU A 243 22.43 -34.39 33.25
C LEU A 243 22.59 -33.93 31.79
N ALA A 244 23.82 -33.77 31.30
CA ALA A 244 24.09 -33.35 29.93
C ALA A 244 23.68 -34.41 28.88
N VAL A 245 22.94 -34.00 27.87
CA VAL A 245 22.49 -34.84 26.73
C VAL A 245 23.47 -34.77 25.56
N PRO A 246 23.48 -35.76 24.65
CA PRO A 246 24.16 -35.63 23.36
C PRO A 246 23.62 -34.43 22.57
N LEU A 247 24.51 -33.51 22.16
CA LEU A 247 24.19 -32.39 21.26
C LEU A 247 24.66 -32.64 19.83
N ARG A 248 25.87 -33.19 19.66
CA ARG A 248 26.45 -33.55 18.35
C ARG A 248 27.16 -34.88 18.41
N VAL A 249 27.15 -35.61 17.30
CA VAL A 249 27.79 -36.91 17.17
C VAL A 249 28.68 -37.00 15.93
N TRP A 250 29.68 -37.85 16.06
CA TRP A 250 30.72 -38.12 15.08
C TRP A 250 30.59 -39.59 14.68
N LEU A 251 30.37 -39.80 13.39
CA LEU A 251 30.00 -41.08 12.80
C LEU A 251 31.15 -41.55 11.90
N TYR A 252 31.67 -42.75 12.20
CA TYR A 252 32.71 -43.39 11.41
C TYR A 252 32.11 -44.42 10.45
N PRO A 253 32.46 -44.44 9.15
CA PRO A 253 31.89 -45.38 8.19
C PRO A 253 32.28 -46.82 8.51
N LEU A 254 31.28 -47.73 8.52
CA LEU A 254 31.52 -49.15 8.79
C LEU A 254 32.37 -49.82 7.71
N ASP A 255 32.34 -49.31 6.47
CA ASP A 255 33.07 -49.88 5.33
C ASP A 255 34.60 -49.82 5.48
N LYS A 256 35.11 -48.95 6.37
CA LYS A 256 36.52 -48.87 6.73
C LYS A 256 36.92 -49.88 7.80
N LEU A 257 35.95 -50.41 8.56
CA LEU A 257 36.13 -51.43 9.59
C LEU A 257 35.84 -52.84 9.08
N HIS A 258 34.85 -52.98 8.20
CA HIS A 258 34.40 -54.25 7.63
C HIS A 258 33.97 -54.04 6.17
N SER A 259 34.72 -54.61 5.22
CA SER A 259 34.58 -54.31 3.78
C SER A 259 33.24 -54.70 3.14
N ARG A 260 32.47 -55.60 3.79
CA ARG A 260 31.11 -56.00 3.39
C ARG A 260 29.99 -55.12 3.98
N ALA A 261 30.29 -54.19 4.88
CA ALA A 261 29.27 -53.34 5.49
C ALA A 261 28.65 -52.36 4.48
N SER A 262 27.35 -52.08 4.65
CA SER A 262 26.64 -51.11 3.82
C SER A 262 27.21 -49.69 3.94
N LYS A 263 27.07 -48.90 2.87
CA LYS A 263 27.68 -47.57 2.76
C LYS A 263 26.63 -46.47 2.57
N LEU A 264 27.02 -45.24 2.89
CA LEU A 264 26.38 -44.05 2.31
C LEU A 264 27.00 -43.86 0.92
N HIS A 265 26.22 -44.07 -0.15
CA HIS A 265 26.72 -43.98 -1.53
C HIS A 265 26.65 -42.56 -2.09
N LYS A 266 25.63 -41.79 -1.69
CA LYS A 266 25.43 -40.43 -2.20
C LYS A 266 24.88 -39.46 -1.16
N GLU A 267 25.54 -38.32 -1.05
CA GLU A 267 24.97 -37.10 -0.48
C GLU A 267 24.02 -36.43 -1.50
N ILE A 268 23.15 -35.55 -1.01
CA ILE A 268 22.18 -34.82 -1.84
C ILE A 268 22.69 -33.40 -2.05
N SER A 269 22.65 -32.93 -3.30
CA SER A 269 23.11 -31.61 -3.69
C SER A 269 22.46 -30.51 -2.86
N MET A 270 23.30 -29.63 -2.31
CA MET A 270 22.87 -28.47 -1.53
C MET A 270 21.91 -27.54 -2.29
N ASP A 271 21.88 -27.58 -3.62
CA ASP A 271 20.93 -26.78 -4.41
C ASP A 271 19.54 -27.43 -4.48
N LEU A 272 19.44 -28.77 -4.42
CA LEU A 272 18.16 -29.44 -4.23
C LEU A 272 17.65 -29.26 -2.80
N VAL A 273 18.53 -29.28 -1.80
CA VAL A 273 18.18 -28.94 -0.40
C VAL A 273 17.55 -27.55 -0.33
N LYS A 274 18.14 -26.54 -1.00
CA LYS A 274 17.58 -25.17 -1.09
C LYS A 274 16.26 -25.10 -1.85
N ARG A 275 16.11 -25.81 -2.97
CA ARG A 275 14.84 -25.82 -3.74
C ARG A 275 13.69 -26.42 -2.90
N ILE A 276 13.92 -27.55 -2.24
CA ILE A 276 12.93 -28.19 -1.38
C ILE A 276 12.58 -27.29 -0.17
N GLU A 277 13.59 -26.70 0.48
CA GLU A 277 13.39 -25.68 1.54
C GLU A 277 12.48 -24.54 1.07
N SER A 278 12.74 -23.99 -0.12
CA SER A 278 11.96 -22.88 -0.69
C SER A 278 10.52 -23.26 -1.04
N VAL A 279 10.24 -24.50 -1.43
CA VAL A 279 8.87 -24.98 -1.70
C VAL A 279 8.09 -25.10 -0.39
N VAL A 280 8.69 -25.70 0.65
CA VAL A 280 8.04 -25.86 1.96
C VAL A 280 7.81 -24.50 2.64
N GLU A 281 8.78 -23.58 2.57
CA GLU A 281 8.65 -22.22 3.08
C GLU A 281 7.56 -21.42 2.32
N SER A 282 7.38 -21.66 1.01
CA SER A 282 6.29 -21.06 0.22
C SER A 282 4.91 -21.59 0.62
N LEU A 283 4.79 -22.87 0.97
CA LEU A 283 3.52 -23.46 1.44
C LEU A 283 3.17 -22.95 2.84
N ASN A 284 4.14 -22.94 3.77
CA ASN A 284 3.99 -22.33 5.10
C ASN A 284 3.60 -20.84 4.99
N THR A 285 4.18 -20.09 4.04
CA THR A 285 3.82 -18.69 3.76
C THR A 285 2.36 -18.54 3.32
N ALA A 286 1.85 -19.45 2.49
CA ALA A 286 0.46 -19.45 2.06
C ALA A 286 -0.50 -19.76 3.23
N GLU A 287 -0.18 -20.77 4.04
CA GLU A 287 -0.96 -21.16 5.21
C GLU A 287 -1.02 -20.07 6.29
N MET A 288 0.09 -19.35 6.53
CA MET A 288 0.12 -18.18 7.41
C MET A 288 -0.78 -17.06 6.88
N LYS A 289 -0.60 -16.62 5.62
CA LYS A 289 -1.46 -15.56 5.03
C LYS A 289 -2.95 -15.95 5.02
N CYS A 290 -3.27 -17.21 4.72
CA CYS A 290 -4.66 -17.67 4.78
C CYS A 290 -5.20 -17.59 6.21
N SER A 291 -4.40 -17.96 7.21
CA SER A 291 -4.78 -17.82 8.63
C SER A 291 -5.01 -16.35 9.02
N ASP A 292 -4.17 -15.42 8.55
CA ASP A 292 -4.40 -13.98 8.75
C ASP A 292 -5.69 -13.49 8.08
N PHE A 293 -6.04 -13.99 6.89
CA PHE A 293 -7.27 -13.62 6.18
C PHE A 293 -8.54 -14.22 6.81
N LEU A 294 -8.47 -15.40 7.46
CA LEU A 294 -9.60 -15.97 8.21
C LEU A 294 -9.98 -15.11 9.44
N GLU A 295 -9.01 -14.41 10.04
CA GLU A 295 -9.24 -13.43 11.11
C GLU A 295 -9.77 -12.06 10.61
N ASP A 296 -9.83 -11.82 9.29
CA ASP A 296 -10.30 -10.55 8.74
C ASP A 296 -11.83 -10.47 8.63
N SER A 297 -12.38 -9.26 8.81
CA SER A 297 -13.83 -9.04 8.84
C SER A 297 -14.63 -9.49 7.60
N PRO A 298 -14.11 -9.52 6.35
CA PRO A 298 -14.82 -10.11 5.22
C PRO A 298 -15.01 -11.62 5.35
N ALA A 299 -14.04 -12.36 5.90
CA ALA A 299 -14.15 -13.80 6.13
C ALA A 299 -15.12 -14.08 7.29
N GLN A 300 -14.98 -13.34 8.40
CA GLN A 300 -15.94 -13.39 9.51
C GLN A 300 -17.38 -13.02 9.11
N THR A 301 -17.55 -12.27 8.01
CA THR A 301 -18.86 -11.87 7.48
C THR A 301 -19.41 -12.88 6.46
N PHE A 302 -18.63 -13.28 5.46
CA PHE A 302 -19.13 -14.04 4.31
C PHE A 302 -18.56 -15.46 4.27
N ALA A 303 -19.41 -16.46 4.53
CA ALA A 303 -19.04 -17.87 4.51
C ALA A 303 -18.32 -18.27 3.21
N ALA A 304 -18.87 -17.91 2.04
CA ALA A 304 -18.25 -18.25 0.76
C ALA A 304 -16.87 -17.57 0.50
N PHE A 305 -16.52 -16.51 1.25
CA PHE A 305 -15.18 -15.92 1.22
C PHE A 305 -14.25 -16.63 2.22
N HIS A 306 -14.73 -16.90 3.44
CA HIS A 306 -14.05 -17.72 4.45
C HIS A 306 -13.68 -19.11 3.92
N ASP A 307 -14.63 -19.82 3.32
CA ASP A 307 -14.48 -21.21 2.91
C ASP A 307 -13.47 -21.38 1.77
N LYS A 308 -13.31 -20.37 0.91
CA LYS A 308 -12.23 -20.31 -0.10
C LYS A 308 -10.85 -20.16 0.51
N ILE A 309 -10.73 -19.36 1.58
CA ILE A 309 -9.46 -19.15 2.29
C ILE A 309 -9.10 -20.40 3.09
N LEU A 310 -10.08 -21.02 3.74
CA LEU A 310 -9.91 -22.30 4.43
C LEU A 310 -9.51 -23.40 3.44
N GLN A 311 -10.20 -23.50 2.29
CA GLN A 311 -9.84 -24.46 1.25
C GLN A 311 -8.42 -24.26 0.70
N MET A 312 -7.93 -23.03 0.51
CA MET A 312 -6.54 -22.79 0.12
C MET A 312 -5.55 -23.30 1.18
N LYS A 313 -5.83 -23.02 2.46
CA LYS A 313 -5.01 -23.46 3.59
C LYS A 313 -4.96 -25.00 3.66
N ASP A 314 -6.12 -25.64 3.66
CA ASP A 314 -6.25 -27.10 3.80
C ASP A 314 -5.66 -27.83 2.58
N ASN A 315 -5.81 -27.27 1.37
CA ASN A 315 -5.15 -27.75 0.16
C ASN A 315 -3.61 -27.68 0.31
N CYS A 316 -3.08 -26.54 0.78
CA CYS A 316 -1.63 -26.35 0.97
C CYS A 316 -1.06 -27.29 2.03
N GLU A 317 -1.72 -27.45 3.18
CA GLU A 317 -1.31 -28.38 4.24
C GLU A 317 -1.33 -29.84 3.72
N THR A 318 -2.40 -30.24 3.04
CA THR A 318 -2.53 -31.58 2.45
C THR A 318 -1.44 -31.85 1.40
N TYR A 319 -1.15 -30.88 0.53
CA TYR A 319 -0.09 -30.99 -0.46
C TYR A 319 1.31 -31.03 0.18
N LYS A 320 1.55 -30.22 1.22
CA LYS A 320 2.80 -30.20 2.00
C LYS A 320 3.04 -31.57 2.65
N LEU A 321 2.03 -32.14 3.31
CA LEU A 321 2.11 -33.48 3.91
C LEU A 321 2.40 -34.57 2.87
N ARG A 322 1.80 -34.47 1.68
CA ARG A 322 2.09 -35.38 0.55
C ARG A 322 3.54 -35.26 0.07
N LEU A 323 4.01 -34.03 -0.21
CA LEU A 323 5.37 -33.73 -0.66
C LEU A 323 6.42 -34.24 0.32
N LEU A 324 6.22 -33.99 1.62
CA LEU A 324 7.13 -34.43 2.69
C LEU A 324 7.13 -35.96 2.87
N LYS A 325 5.97 -36.61 2.73
CA LYS A 325 5.85 -38.07 2.75
C LYS A 325 6.56 -38.72 1.54
N GLU A 326 6.35 -38.20 0.33
CA GLU A 326 7.03 -38.68 -0.87
C GLU A 326 8.55 -38.48 -0.75
N LEU A 327 9.01 -37.31 -0.27
CA LEU A 327 10.41 -37.04 0.08
C LEU A 327 10.98 -38.07 1.06
N SER A 328 10.25 -38.40 2.15
CA SER A 328 10.70 -39.41 3.14
C SER A 328 11.01 -40.77 2.52
N SER A 329 10.30 -41.14 1.45
CA SER A 329 10.50 -42.40 0.71
C SER A 329 11.68 -42.34 -0.27
N LEU A 330 11.98 -41.17 -0.83
CA LEU A 330 13.07 -40.99 -1.79
C LEU A 330 14.45 -40.91 -1.12
N LEU A 331 14.56 -40.20 0.02
CA LEU A 331 15.86 -39.92 0.67
C LEU A 331 16.69 -41.19 0.95
N PRO A 332 16.16 -42.27 1.58
CA PRO A 332 16.98 -43.44 1.91
C PRO A 332 17.41 -44.24 0.67
N ASN A 333 16.54 -44.29 -0.35
CA ASN A 333 16.81 -44.97 -1.60
C ASN A 333 17.89 -44.27 -2.43
N ILE A 334 17.94 -42.94 -2.41
CA ILE A 334 18.97 -42.16 -3.11
C ILE A 334 20.32 -42.27 -2.40
N ARG A 335 20.32 -42.17 -1.06
CA ARG A 335 21.52 -42.30 -0.24
C ARG A 335 22.13 -43.70 -0.28
N GLY A 336 21.32 -44.72 -0.55
CA GLY A 336 21.71 -46.12 -0.73
C GLY A 336 21.93 -46.56 -2.19
N ASP A 337 22.02 -45.64 -3.17
CA ASP A 337 22.23 -45.91 -4.61
C ASP A 337 21.14 -46.73 -5.31
N VAL A 338 20.00 -46.97 -4.65
CA VAL A 338 18.83 -47.67 -5.22
C VAL A 338 18.11 -46.77 -6.24
N MET A 339 18.15 -45.45 -6.03
CA MET A 339 17.60 -44.47 -6.97
C MET A 339 18.57 -43.32 -7.24
N LYS A 340 18.55 -42.80 -8.46
CA LYS A 340 19.31 -41.59 -8.81
C LYS A 340 18.62 -40.34 -8.29
N GLU A 341 19.41 -39.35 -7.89
CA GLU A 341 18.99 -38.01 -7.46
C GLU A 341 18.11 -37.24 -8.48
N THR A 342 18.08 -37.71 -9.73
CA THR A 342 17.08 -37.28 -10.73
C THR A 342 15.63 -37.49 -10.26
N ALA A 343 15.36 -38.41 -9.33
CA ALA A 343 14.05 -38.57 -8.71
C ALA A 343 13.61 -37.34 -7.88
N LEU A 344 14.52 -36.67 -7.17
CA LEU A 344 14.22 -35.41 -6.47
C LEU A 344 14.02 -34.24 -7.45
N ASN A 345 14.75 -34.25 -8.58
CA ASN A 345 14.51 -33.27 -9.65
C ASN A 345 13.14 -33.47 -10.29
N LYS A 346 12.70 -34.74 -10.48
CA LYS A 346 11.35 -35.07 -10.96
C LYS A 346 10.28 -34.60 -9.97
N LEU A 347 10.43 -34.87 -8.67
CA LEU A 347 9.50 -34.38 -7.64
C LEU A 347 9.38 -32.84 -7.64
N LEU A 348 10.51 -32.13 -7.80
CA LEU A 348 10.52 -30.67 -7.92
C LEU A 348 9.91 -30.19 -9.25
N GLN A 349 10.07 -30.91 -10.36
CA GLN A 349 9.41 -30.60 -11.62
C GLN A 349 7.89 -30.82 -11.53
N GLU A 350 7.45 -31.93 -10.92
CA GLU A 350 6.04 -32.24 -10.68
C GLU A 350 5.38 -31.19 -9.78
N ASN A 351 6.14 -30.59 -8.84
CA ASN A 351 5.74 -29.41 -8.10
C ASN A 351 5.65 -28.14 -8.96
N ASP A 352 6.66 -27.86 -9.78
CA ASP A 352 6.72 -26.64 -10.61
C ASP A 352 5.67 -26.65 -11.74
N GLU A 353 5.17 -27.83 -12.12
CA GLU A 353 4.03 -28.06 -13.03
C GLU A 353 2.67 -28.16 -12.32
N SER A 354 2.63 -28.22 -10.98
CA SER A 354 1.41 -28.35 -10.17
C SER A 354 0.66 -27.02 -9.96
N PRO A 355 -0.63 -27.05 -9.58
CA PRO A 355 -1.36 -25.87 -9.08
C PRO A 355 -0.94 -25.42 -7.66
N PHE A 356 0.18 -25.93 -7.14
CA PHE A 356 0.81 -25.53 -5.87
C PHE A 356 2.16 -24.83 -6.06
N ARG A 357 2.58 -24.59 -7.32
CA ARG A 357 3.80 -23.84 -7.62
C ARG A 357 3.74 -22.42 -7.01
N GLY A 358 4.82 -22.00 -6.34
CA GLY A 358 4.80 -20.82 -5.45
C GLY A 358 4.29 -19.51 -6.08
N ASN A 359 4.56 -19.27 -7.37
CA ASN A 359 4.10 -18.06 -8.06
C ASN A 359 2.56 -17.96 -8.12
N ASP A 360 1.86 -19.08 -8.32
CA ASP A 360 0.39 -19.07 -8.44
C ASP A 360 -0.27 -18.92 -7.06
N LEU A 361 0.35 -19.47 -6.01
CA LEU A 361 -0.03 -19.20 -4.62
C LEU A 361 0.13 -17.71 -4.29
N VAL A 362 1.26 -17.09 -4.64
CA VAL A 362 1.49 -15.65 -4.41
C VAL A 362 0.49 -14.78 -5.18
N GLU A 363 0.26 -15.04 -6.47
CA GLU A 363 -0.71 -14.28 -7.30
C GLU A 363 -2.13 -14.36 -6.71
N TRP A 364 -2.55 -15.54 -6.25
CA TRP A 364 -3.85 -15.76 -5.59
C TRP A 364 -3.96 -15.04 -4.24
N LEU A 365 -2.94 -15.16 -3.39
CA LEU A 365 -2.92 -14.52 -2.06
C LEU A 365 -3.00 -13.00 -2.17
N GLU A 366 -2.24 -12.39 -3.08
CA GLU A 366 -2.36 -10.96 -3.34
C GLU A 366 -3.73 -10.57 -3.90
N GLU A 367 -4.38 -11.43 -4.70
CA GLU A 367 -5.73 -11.15 -5.19
C GLU A 367 -6.75 -11.12 -4.05
N ARG A 368 -6.70 -12.12 -3.15
CA ARG A 368 -7.59 -12.20 -1.98
C ARG A 368 -7.32 -11.08 -0.97
N GLU A 369 -6.08 -10.61 -0.87
CA GLU A 369 -5.70 -9.41 -0.09
C GLU A 369 -6.39 -8.16 -0.63
N ARG A 370 -6.22 -7.88 -1.93
CA ARG A 370 -6.87 -6.75 -2.64
C ARG A 370 -8.40 -6.83 -2.61
N GLU A 371 -8.95 -8.03 -2.64
CA GLU A 371 -10.39 -8.28 -2.51
C GLU A 371 -10.89 -8.00 -1.09
N SER A 372 -10.20 -8.52 -0.06
CA SER A 372 -10.47 -8.26 1.36
C SER A 372 -10.49 -6.76 1.66
N GLU A 373 -9.49 -5.99 1.21
CA GLU A 373 -9.46 -4.52 1.36
C GLU A 373 -10.69 -3.83 0.76
N ILE A 374 -11.10 -4.22 -0.45
CA ILE A 374 -12.24 -3.62 -1.15
C ILE A 374 -13.55 -3.97 -0.46
N ILE A 375 -13.72 -5.21 0.00
CA ILE A 375 -14.90 -5.62 0.77
C ILE A 375 -14.96 -4.86 2.10
N LYS A 376 -13.85 -4.76 2.86
CA LYS A 376 -13.75 -3.93 4.08
C LYS A 376 -14.19 -2.48 3.82
N SER A 377 -13.69 -1.87 2.74
CA SER A 377 -14.02 -0.49 2.36
C SER A 377 -15.48 -0.28 1.94
N VAL A 378 -16.11 -1.30 1.36
CA VAL A 378 -17.53 -1.29 1.00
C VAL A 378 -18.41 -1.53 2.24
N LEU A 379 -18.09 -2.53 3.06
CA LEU A 379 -18.80 -2.84 4.32
C LEU A 379 -18.84 -1.64 5.26
N GLY A 380 -17.69 -1.02 5.54
CA GLY A 380 -17.63 0.14 6.45
C GLY A 380 -18.46 1.34 5.98
N ARG A 381 -18.61 1.52 4.66
CA ARG A 381 -19.51 2.55 4.09
C ARG A 381 -20.98 2.18 4.24
N LEU A 382 -21.35 0.93 3.99
CA LEU A 382 -22.72 0.44 4.13
C LEU A 382 -23.18 0.50 5.59
N GLN A 383 -22.32 0.12 6.53
CA GLN A 383 -22.53 0.29 7.98
C GLN A 383 -22.68 1.77 8.36
N ALA A 384 -21.84 2.67 7.80
CA ALA A 384 -21.97 4.12 7.99
C ALA A 384 -23.23 4.73 7.33
N TYR A 385 -23.94 3.98 6.47
CA TYR A 385 -25.26 4.34 5.94
C TYR A 385 -26.41 3.67 6.73
N GLY A 386 -26.11 2.92 7.80
CA GLY A 386 -27.10 2.25 8.65
C GLY A 386 -27.48 0.83 8.21
N ALA A 387 -26.74 0.21 7.29
CA ALA A 387 -26.99 -1.19 6.90
C ALA A 387 -26.49 -2.18 7.96
N HIS A 388 -27.33 -3.13 8.33
CA HIS A 388 -26.96 -4.23 9.22
C HIS A 388 -26.38 -5.41 8.42
N ILE A 389 -25.24 -5.94 8.84
CA ILE A 389 -24.70 -7.20 8.30
C ILE A 389 -25.61 -8.35 8.75
N LYS A 390 -26.15 -9.12 7.81
CA LYS A 390 -26.97 -10.31 8.09
C LYS A 390 -26.77 -11.39 7.02
N ASN A 391 -26.18 -12.51 7.44
CA ASN A 391 -25.74 -13.57 6.54
C ASN A 391 -26.90 -14.41 5.96
N ASN A 392 -28.05 -14.44 6.63
CA ASN A 392 -29.25 -15.12 6.15
C ASN A 392 -30.33 -14.07 5.80
N ILE A 393 -30.56 -13.89 4.50
CA ILE A 393 -31.55 -12.95 3.97
C ILE A 393 -32.96 -13.46 4.26
N ASP A 394 -33.20 -14.75 4.03
CA ASP A 394 -34.53 -15.37 4.09
C ASP A 394 -35.07 -15.38 5.54
N ALA A 395 -34.23 -15.70 6.52
CA ALA A 395 -34.56 -15.58 7.95
C ALA A 395 -34.70 -14.12 8.41
N THR A 396 -34.15 -13.15 7.67
CA THR A 396 -34.38 -11.71 7.92
C THR A 396 -35.71 -11.25 7.31
N TRP A 397 -36.08 -11.81 6.17
CA TRP A 397 -37.33 -11.55 5.45
C TRP A 397 -38.53 -12.15 6.19
N MET A 398 -38.46 -13.42 6.57
CA MET A 398 -39.47 -14.11 7.41
C MET A 398 -39.62 -13.48 8.82
N GLY A 399 -38.71 -12.59 9.22
CA GLY A 399 -38.75 -11.78 10.45
C GLY A 399 -39.18 -10.31 10.22
N LEU A 400 -39.88 -10.02 9.13
CA LEU A 400 -40.58 -8.77 8.86
C LEU A 400 -42.09 -9.05 8.89
N GLU A 401 -42.78 -8.59 9.94
CA GLU A 401 -44.25 -8.60 9.99
C GLU A 401 -44.84 -7.57 9.02
N ASP A 402 -44.24 -6.36 9.00
CA ASP A 402 -44.51 -5.29 8.05
C ASP A 402 -43.18 -4.65 7.61
N GLY A 403 -43.03 -4.39 6.30
CA GLY A 403 -41.95 -3.56 5.75
C GLY A 403 -41.21 -4.15 4.56
N ASN A 404 -40.33 -3.34 3.96
CA ASN A 404 -39.52 -3.72 2.80
C ASN A 404 -38.08 -4.08 3.23
N LEU A 405 -37.35 -4.83 2.41
CA LEU A 405 -35.95 -5.15 2.66
C LEU A 405 -35.07 -4.66 1.49
N VAL A 406 -34.15 -3.74 1.80
CA VAL A 406 -33.16 -3.21 0.84
C VAL A 406 -31.81 -3.83 1.14
N CYS A 407 -31.37 -4.74 0.28
CA CYS A 407 -30.18 -5.55 0.50
C CYS A 407 -29.06 -5.20 -0.48
N TYR A 408 -27.91 -4.73 0.01
CA TYR A 408 -26.70 -4.66 -0.81
C TYR A 408 -26.10 -6.06 -0.88
N THR A 409 -26.25 -6.71 -2.04
CA THR A 409 -25.82 -8.09 -2.26
C THR A 409 -24.52 -8.09 -3.05
N PHE A 410 -23.47 -8.69 -2.47
CA PHE A 410 -22.27 -9.01 -3.22
C PHE A 410 -22.51 -10.26 -4.08
N THR A 411 -22.37 -10.13 -5.39
CA THR A 411 -22.86 -11.13 -6.37
C THR A 411 -21.77 -12.00 -6.98
N SER A 412 -20.52 -11.78 -6.60
CA SER A 412 -19.34 -12.51 -7.11
C SER A 412 -18.39 -13.02 -6.02
N LEU A 413 -18.70 -12.82 -4.72
CA LEU A 413 -17.96 -13.46 -3.64
C LEU A 413 -18.14 -14.98 -3.64
N ASP A 414 -19.30 -15.45 -4.09
CA ASP A 414 -19.69 -16.86 -4.03
C ASP A 414 -19.21 -17.68 -5.24
N CYS A 415 -18.70 -17.04 -6.30
CA CYS A 415 -18.39 -17.72 -7.56
C CYS A 415 -17.24 -18.75 -7.42
N LEU A 416 -17.27 -19.81 -8.22
CA LEU A 416 -16.22 -20.84 -8.19
C LEU A 416 -14.83 -20.26 -8.53
N ASP A 417 -13.81 -20.77 -7.82
CA ASP A 417 -12.41 -20.37 -7.96
C ASP A 417 -11.64 -21.39 -8.81
N ALA A 418 -11.10 -20.94 -9.95
CA ALA A 418 -10.39 -21.81 -10.89
C ALA A 418 -9.06 -22.39 -10.38
N LEU A 419 -8.40 -21.79 -9.37
CA LEU A 419 -7.18 -22.35 -8.79
C LEU A 419 -7.53 -23.41 -7.74
N LEU A 420 -8.45 -23.11 -6.82
CA LEU A 420 -8.93 -24.06 -5.81
C LEU A 420 -9.51 -25.33 -6.45
N SER A 421 -10.28 -25.16 -7.54
CA SER A 421 -10.82 -26.29 -8.32
C SER A 421 -9.71 -27.20 -8.90
N LYS A 422 -8.61 -26.60 -9.39
CA LYS A 422 -7.46 -27.34 -9.94
C LYS A 422 -6.65 -28.02 -8.84
N GLN A 423 -6.47 -27.38 -7.69
CA GLN A 423 -5.83 -27.96 -6.52
C GLN A 423 -6.62 -29.16 -5.97
N ALA A 424 -7.94 -29.03 -5.80
CA ALA A 424 -8.80 -30.11 -5.33
C ALA A 424 -8.77 -31.34 -6.26
N TYR A 425 -8.83 -31.13 -7.57
CA TYR A 425 -8.68 -32.18 -8.57
C TYR A 425 -7.28 -32.84 -8.55
N TYR A 426 -6.21 -32.07 -8.36
CA TYR A 426 -4.84 -32.59 -8.26
C TYR A 426 -4.61 -33.42 -6.98
N LEU A 427 -5.25 -33.05 -5.87
CA LEU A 427 -5.22 -33.81 -4.62
C LEU A 427 -6.11 -35.06 -4.67
N SER A 428 -7.29 -34.96 -5.30
CA SER A 428 -8.26 -36.07 -5.43
C SER A 428 -8.84 -36.18 -6.85
N PRO A 429 -8.17 -36.91 -7.77
CA PRO A 429 -8.61 -37.08 -9.16
C PRO A 429 -9.92 -37.89 -9.36
N SER A 430 -10.59 -38.28 -8.28
CA SER A 430 -11.80 -39.10 -8.26
C SER A 430 -13.11 -38.31 -8.30
N THR A 431 -13.06 -37.00 -8.58
CA THR A 431 -14.22 -36.11 -8.61
C THR A 431 -14.56 -35.70 -10.04
N ASP A 432 -15.82 -35.86 -10.46
CA ASP A 432 -16.38 -35.44 -11.77
C ASP A 432 -16.49 -33.90 -11.93
N GLN A 433 -15.59 -33.13 -11.28
CA GLN A 433 -15.59 -31.68 -11.35
C GLN A 433 -15.06 -31.19 -12.70
N LYS A 434 -15.88 -30.42 -13.42
CA LYS A 434 -15.45 -29.69 -14.63
C LYS A 434 -14.37 -28.68 -14.25
N ILE A 435 -13.12 -28.98 -14.59
CA ILE A 435 -11.99 -28.06 -14.43
C ILE A 435 -12.29 -26.77 -15.20
N PRO A 436 -12.28 -25.58 -14.55
CA PRO A 436 -12.53 -24.32 -15.25
C PRO A 436 -11.41 -23.99 -16.24
N ASP A 437 -11.78 -23.97 -17.52
CA ASP A 437 -10.86 -23.85 -18.66
C ASP A 437 -10.42 -22.39 -18.91
N SER A 438 -9.77 -21.81 -17.90
CA SER A 438 -9.32 -20.42 -17.91
C SER A 438 -8.20 -20.16 -16.91
N LYS A 439 -7.37 -19.15 -17.22
CA LYS A 439 -6.70 -18.32 -16.20
C LYS A 439 -7.70 -17.23 -15.78
N GLN A 440 -8.57 -17.57 -14.83
CA GLN A 440 -9.61 -16.68 -14.33
C GLN A 440 -8.96 -15.50 -13.58
N LYS A 441 -8.83 -14.35 -14.27
CA LYS A 441 -8.45 -13.08 -13.65
C LYS A 441 -9.52 -12.65 -12.65
N SER A 442 -9.13 -11.94 -11.61
CA SER A 442 -10.03 -11.34 -10.62
C SER A 442 -11.32 -10.77 -11.21
N TRP A 443 -12.44 -11.10 -10.57
CA TRP A 443 -13.74 -10.49 -10.87
C TRP A 443 -13.78 -8.98 -10.58
N LEU A 444 -12.80 -8.46 -9.83
CA LEU A 444 -12.66 -7.05 -9.47
C LEU A 444 -12.06 -6.19 -10.61
N THR A 445 -12.64 -6.26 -11.82
CA THR A 445 -12.26 -5.41 -12.96
C THR A 445 -12.58 -3.93 -12.71
N PRO A 446 -11.99 -2.97 -13.45
CA PRO A 446 -12.31 -1.55 -13.32
C PRO A 446 -13.80 -1.23 -13.54
N GLU A 447 -14.46 -1.95 -14.44
CA GLU A 447 -15.88 -1.81 -14.79
C GLU A 447 -16.76 -2.29 -13.63
N ILE A 448 -16.40 -3.43 -13.03
CA ILE A 448 -17.13 -3.98 -11.89
C ILE A 448 -16.90 -3.11 -10.64
N LYS A 449 -15.68 -2.63 -10.39
CA LYS A 449 -15.40 -1.61 -9.36
C LYS A 449 -16.20 -0.31 -9.56
N LYS A 450 -16.45 0.09 -10.82
CA LYS A 450 -17.31 1.24 -11.17
C LYS A 450 -18.79 0.92 -10.93
N SER A 451 -19.24 -0.30 -11.22
CA SER A 451 -20.59 -0.82 -10.92
C SER A 451 -20.86 -0.83 -9.41
N MET A 452 -19.97 -1.43 -8.61
CA MET A 452 -20.07 -1.46 -7.15
C MET A 452 -20.15 -0.06 -6.54
N LYS A 453 -19.35 0.89 -7.04
CA LYS A 453 -19.40 2.32 -6.62
C LYS A 453 -20.72 3.00 -7.03
N ARG A 454 -21.28 2.69 -8.20
CA ARG A 454 -22.62 3.16 -8.62
C ARG A 454 -23.69 2.61 -7.67
N ASN A 455 -23.69 1.31 -7.42
CA ASN A 455 -24.64 0.66 -6.53
C ASN A 455 -24.53 1.19 -5.10
N LEU A 456 -23.32 1.44 -4.60
CA LEU A 456 -23.12 2.00 -3.25
C LEU A 456 -23.66 3.44 -3.13
N LYS A 457 -23.60 4.24 -4.21
CA LYS A 457 -24.30 5.55 -4.27
C LYS A 457 -25.82 5.38 -4.32
N ILE A 458 -26.34 4.43 -5.08
CA ILE A 458 -27.79 4.15 -5.14
C ILE A 458 -28.31 3.70 -3.76
N PHE A 459 -27.54 2.84 -3.06
CA PHE A 459 -27.88 2.39 -1.71
C PHE A 459 -27.92 3.55 -0.71
N LYS A 460 -26.92 4.45 -0.72
CA LYS A 460 -26.96 5.67 0.10
C LYS A 460 -28.18 6.55 -0.22
N ASN A 461 -28.49 6.70 -1.51
CA ASN A 461 -29.66 7.45 -1.93
C ASN A 461 -30.97 6.87 -1.36
N PHE A 462 -31.09 5.55 -1.14
CA PHE A 462 -32.25 4.99 -0.43
C PHE A 462 -32.26 5.33 1.07
N THR A 463 -31.11 5.27 1.75
CA THR A 463 -31.01 5.59 3.19
C THR A 463 -31.26 7.07 3.49
N ASP A 464 -31.10 7.95 2.51
CA ASP A 464 -31.40 9.38 2.61
C ASP A 464 -32.91 9.71 2.41
N ILE A 465 -33.77 8.75 2.00
CA ILE A 465 -35.21 8.98 1.75
C ILE A 465 -36.01 8.96 3.06
N LYS A 466 -36.58 10.12 3.44
CA LYS A 466 -37.32 10.33 4.70
C LYS A 466 -38.54 9.42 4.92
N ASP A 467 -39.15 8.94 3.84
CA ASP A 467 -40.35 8.09 3.88
C ASP A 467 -40.03 6.59 3.82
N CYS A 468 -38.76 6.23 3.64
CA CYS A 468 -38.27 4.84 3.58
C CYS A 468 -38.17 4.17 4.97
N LYS A 469 -38.90 4.68 5.97
CA LYS A 469 -38.80 4.28 7.39
C LYS A 469 -39.29 2.85 7.69
N THR A 470 -40.08 2.27 6.78
CA THR A 470 -40.51 0.86 6.83
C THR A 470 -39.52 -0.08 6.13
N ALA A 471 -38.42 0.42 5.57
CA ALA A 471 -37.40 -0.41 4.94
C ALA A 471 -36.27 -0.77 5.93
N LYS A 472 -35.97 -2.07 6.05
CA LYS A 472 -34.75 -2.55 6.72
C LYS A 472 -33.60 -2.59 5.70
N PHE A 473 -32.44 -2.07 6.10
CA PHE A 473 -31.23 -2.03 5.27
C PHE A 473 -30.25 -3.11 5.70
N ILE A 474 -29.83 -3.99 4.77
CA ILE A 474 -28.90 -5.09 5.07
C ILE A 474 -27.80 -5.28 4.02
N VAL A 475 -26.79 -6.08 4.36
CA VAL A 475 -25.70 -6.53 3.46
C VAL A 475 -25.54 -8.05 3.52
N SER A 476 -25.35 -8.69 2.36
CA SER A 476 -25.20 -10.15 2.18
C SER A 476 -24.35 -10.51 0.95
N SER A 477 -24.14 -11.80 0.68
CA SER A 477 -23.72 -12.31 -0.63
C SER A 477 -24.73 -13.32 -1.19
N LYS A 478 -24.81 -13.41 -2.52
CA LYS A 478 -25.57 -14.42 -3.29
C LYS A 478 -25.08 -14.41 -4.74
N GLU A 479 -24.60 -15.53 -5.29
CA GLU A 479 -24.08 -15.58 -6.67
C GLU A 479 -25.11 -15.10 -7.71
N MET A 480 -24.74 -14.15 -8.59
CA MET A 480 -25.59 -13.70 -9.71
C MET A 480 -24.79 -13.36 -10.97
N GLN A 481 -24.77 -14.28 -11.94
CA GLN A 481 -24.04 -14.10 -13.22
C GLN A 481 -24.47 -12.84 -14.01
N LYS A 482 -25.74 -12.43 -13.93
CA LYS A 482 -26.28 -11.28 -14.69
C LYS A 482 -25.83 -9.90 -14.18
N HIS A 483 -25.35 -9.82 -12.93
CA HIS A 483 -25.02 -8.55 -12.27
C HIS A 483 -23.72 -8.67 -11.48
N PRO A 484 -22.55 -8.79 -12.13
CA PRO A 484 -21.29 -9.11 -11.45
C PRO A 484 -20.83 -8.04 -10.44
N GLY A 485 -20.20 -8.52 -9.37
CA GLY A 485 -19.67 -7.75 -8.24
C GLY A 485 -20.70 -7.34 -7.20
N SER A 486 -21.74 -6.60 -7.59
CA SER A 486 -22.89 -6.37 -6.69
C SER A 486 -24.21 -6.07 -7.40
N CYS A 487 -25.31 -6.31 -6.69
CA CYS A 487 -26.63 -5.79 -6.98
C CYS A 487 -27.26 -5.19 -5.70
N ILE A 488 -28.32 -4.40 -5.85
CA ILE A 488 -29.25 -4.11 -4.76
C ILE A 488 -30.47 -4.98 -4.99
N LEU A 489 -30.77 -5.90 -4.07
CA LEU A 489 -32.02 -6.66 -4.08
C LEU A 489 -33.07 -5.92 -3.25
N LEU A 490 -34.30 -5.86 -3.78
CA LEU A 490 -35.48 -5.40 -3.06
C LEU A 490 -36.42 -6.59 -2.82
N TYR A 491 -36.80 -6.79 -1.57
CA TYR A 491 -37.93 -7.63 -1.21
C TYR A 491 -39.05 -6.67 -0.76
N GLU A 492 -40.19 -6.76 -1.42
CA GLU A 492 -41.40 -5.98 -1.17
C GLU A 492 -42.46 -6.93 -0.62
N SER A 493 -43.36 -6.45 0.26
CA SER A 493 -44.23 -7.30 1.10
C SER A 493 -45.13 -8.30 0.35
N GLU A 494 -45.28 -8.14 -0.96
CA GLU A 494 -46.14 -8.94 -1.85
C GLU A 494 -45.34 -9.93 -2.72
N CYS A 495 -44.03 -10.12 -2.47
CA CYS A 495 -43.13 -10.86 -3.35
C CYS A 495 -42.21 -11.85 -2.62
N ASP A 496 -42.25 -13.13 -3.03
CA ASP A 496 -41.49 -14.23 -2.41
C ASP A 496 -39.97 -14.17 -2.69
N GLU A 497 -39.55 -13.55 -3.80
CA GLU A 497 -38.13 -13.42 -4.19
C GLU A 497 -37.66 -11.96 -4.30
N GLY A 498 -36.39 -11.73 -3.95
CA GLY A 498 -35.76 -10.41 -4.03
C GLY A 498 -35.36 -10.02 -5.46
N VAL A 499 -35.88 -8.90 -5.95
CA VAL A 499 -35.67 -8.42 -7.33
C VAL A 499 -34.51 -7.42 -7.40
N CYS A 500 -33.63 -7.57 -8.38
CA CYS A 500 -32.54 -6.61 -8.63
C CYS A 500 -33.06 -5.22 -9.03
N PHE A 501 -32.79 -4.21 -8.20
CA PHE A 501 -33.23 -2.84 -8.43
C PHE A 501 -32.53 -2.18 -9.61
N THR A 502 -33.35 -1.61 -10.51
CA THR A 502 -32.89 -0.68 -11.54
C THR A 502 -33.46 0.71 -11.20
N PRO A 503 -32.63 1.76 -11.03
CA PRO A 503 -33.12 3.11 -10.83
C PRO A 503 -33.76 3.68 -12.11
N PRO A 504 -34.73 4.60 -12.02
CA PRO A 504 -35.23 5.35 -13.16
C PRO A 504 -34.12 6.04 -13.97
N SER A 505 -34.33 6.17 -15.27
CA SER A 505 -33.51 7.06 -16.12
C SER A 505 -33.71 8.52 -15.69
N LYS A 506 -32.63 9.33 -15.74
CA LYS A 506 -32.76 10.78 -15.55
C LYS A 506 -33.77 11.34 -16.57
N PRO A 507 -34.86 11.99 -16.15
CA PRO A 507 -35.84 12.53 -17.08
C PRO A 507 -35.27 13.73 -17.83
N ALA A 508 -35.83 14.00 -19.02
CA ALA A 508 -35.55 15.22 -19.75
C ALA A 508 -36.05 16.45 -18.95
N CYS A 509 -35.39 17.59 -19.12
CA CYS A 509 -35.87 18.86 -18.59
C CYS A 509 -37.19 19.25 -19.28
N PRO A 510 -38.14 19.89 -18.57
CA PRO A 510 -39.33 20.44 -19.19
C PRO A 510 -38.93 21.58 -20.15
N ILE A 511 -39.73 21.78 -21.20
CA ILE A 511 -39.51 22.84 -22.21
C ILE A 511 -40.68 23.82 -22.11
N ILE A 512 -40.39 25.12 -22.02
CA ILE A 512 -41.45 26.16 -22.01
C ILE A 512 -41.99 26.31 -23.43
N GLU A 513 -43.29 26.08 -23.61
CA GLU A 513 -43.98 26.32 -24.89
C GLU A 513 -44.63 27.70 -24.91
N GLU A 514 -45.23 28.14 -23.80
CA GLU A 514 -45.90 29.44 -23.71
C GLU A 514 -45.91 29.99 -22.27
N VAL A 515 -45.95 31.31 -22.14
CA VAL A 515 -46.25 32.04 -20.90
C VAL A 515 -47.36 33.05 -21.21
N LYS A 516 -48.41 33.10 -20.40
CA LYS A 516 -49.52 34.06 -20.54
C LYS A 516 -50.00 34.48 -19.16
N GLY A 517 -49.67 35.70 -18.74
CA GLY A 517 -50.05 36.22 -17.42
C GLY A 517 -49.61 35.27 -16.28
N GLN A 518 -50.60 34.73 -15.57
CA GLN A 518 -50.46 33.79 -14.44
C GLN A 518 -50.33 32.31 -14.86
N THR A 519 -50.16 32.02 -16.16
CA THR A 519 -50.07 30.65 -16.69
C THR A 519 -48.75 30.39 -17.42
N VAL A 520 -48.23 29.17 -17.27
CA VAL A 520 -47.04 28.67 -17.99
C VAL A 520 -47.34 27.29 -18.55
N VAL A 521 -47.18 27.14 -19.87
CA VAL A 521 -47.37 25.88 -20.61
C VAL A 521 -46.01 25.21 -20.83
N LEU A 522 -45.89 23.96 -20.41
CA LEU A 522 -44.64 23.19 -20.41
C LEU A 522 -44.82 21.90 -21.21
N LYS A 523 -43.97 21.68 -22.22
CA LYS A 523 -43.78 20.37 -22.82
C LYS A 523 -43.00 19.49 -21.85
N VAL A 524 -43.45 18.25 -21.68
CA VAL A 524 -42.81 17.22 -20.87
C VAL A 524 -42.71 15.93 -21.66
N VAL A 525 -41.64 15.18 -21.42
CA VAL A 525 -41.43 13.86 -22.06
C VAL A 525 -41.34 12.82 -20.95
N PRO A 526 -42.43 12.09 -20.67
CA PRO A 526 -42.42 10.98 -19.72
C PRO A 526 -41.33 9.95 -20.10
N PRO A 527 -40.48 9.51 -19.15
CA PRO A 527 -39.38 8.62 -19.45
C PRO A 527 -39.88 7.21 -19.80
N SER A 528 -39.42 6.67 -20.92
CA SER A 528 -39.76 5.30 -21.39
C SER A 528 -39.11 4.17 -20.58
N CYS A 529 -38.39 4.49 -19.49
CA CYS A 529 -37.71 3.52 -18.64
C CYS A 529 -38.72 2.79 -17.74
N PRO A 530 -38.86 1.43 -17.84
CA PRO A 530 -39.85 0.67 -17.06
C PRO A 530 -39.67 0.73 -15.54
N ALA A 531 -38.52 1.19 -15.04
CA ALA A 531 -38.30 1.43 -13.62
C ALA A 531 -39.02 2.67 -13.07
N THR A 532 -39.62 3.50 -13.94
CA THR A 532 -40.40 4.67 -13.54
C THR A 532 -41.83 4.25 -13.22
N VAL A 533 -42.20 4.34 -11.96
CA VAL A 533 -43.55 4.06 -11.44
C VAL A 533 -44.44 5.29 -11.66
N GLU A 534 -43.94 6.48 -11.33
CA GLU A 534 -44.65 7.76 -11.42
C GLU A 534 -43.74 8.85 -12.00
N PHE A 535 -44.33 9.81 -12.70
CA PHE A 535 -43.63 10.97 -13.25
C PHE A 535 -44.27 12.25 -12.71
N ARG A 536 -43.45 13.15 -12.14
CA ARG A 536 -43.90 14.37 -11.46
C ARG A 536 -43.22 15.60 -12.06
N LEU A 537 -43.96 16.70 -12.18
CA LEU A 537 -43.43 18.02 -12.44
C LEU A 537 -43.28 18.75 -11.10
N LEU A 538 -42.08 19.23 -10.78
CA LEU A 538 -41.78 19.93 -9.54
C LEU A 538 -41.49 21.40 -9.83
N TYR A 539 -42.15 22.32 -9.14
CA TYR A 539 -41.97 23.76 -9.30
C TYR A 539 -41.97 24.51 -7.96
N LYS A 540 -41.32 25.69 -7.93
CA LYS A 540 -41.33 26.61 -6.78
C LYS A 540 -40.96 28.02 -7.21
N VAL A 541 -41.24 29.04 -6.40
CA VAL A 541 -40.63 30.36 -6.63
C VAL A 541 -39.14 30.29 -6.30
N LYS A 542 -38.30 31.04 -7.02
CA LYS A 542 -36.83 30.99 -6.88
C LYS A 542 -36.33 31.30 -5.46
N GLN A 543 -37.10 32.07 -4.68
CA GLN A 543 -36.79 32.42 -3.29
C GLN A 543 -37.26 31.37 -2.27
N ASP A 544 -38.12 30.43 -2.67
CA ASP A 544 -38.69 29.40 -1.80
C ASP A 544 -37.76 28.16 -1.71
N THR A 545 -37.86 27.42 -0.61
CA THR A 545 -37.08 26.20 -0.35
C THR A 545 -37.85 24.89 -0.60
N ILE A 546 -39.18 24.95 -0.57
CA ILE A 546 -40.09 23.81 -0.76
C ILE A 546 -40.45 23.70 -2.25
N TRP A 547 -40.57 22.48 -2.76
CA TRP A 547 -41.08 22.20 -4.11
C TRP A 547 -42.54 21.77 -4.05
N THR A 548 -43.41 22.44 -4.81
CA THR A 548 -44.75 21.96 -5.15
C THR A 548 -44.62 20.86 -6.21
N SER A 549 -45.55 19.89 -6.22
CA SER A 549 -45.50 18.71 -7.07
C SER A 549 -46.82 18.46 -7.77
N GLU A 550 -46.80 18.39 -9.10
CA GLU A 550 -47.92 17.98 -9.95
C GLU A 550 -47.63 16.60 -10.57
N PRO A 551 -48.57 15.64 -10.53
CA PRO A 551 -48.43 14.36 -11.23
C PRO A 551 -48.61 14.55 -12.75
N VAL A 552 -47.86 13.79 -13.54
CA VAL A 552 -47.92 13.82 -15.01
C VAL A 552 -48.36 12.44 -15.50
N LEU A 553 -49.46 12.37 -16.25
CA LEU A 553 -49.98 11.12 -16.80
C LEU A 553 -49.03 10.58 -17.91
N LYS A 554 -49.00 9.26 -18.11
CA LYS A 554 -48.05 8.61 -19.04
C LYS A 554 -48.16 9.11 -20.48
N ASP A 555 -49.36 9.44 -20.93
CA ASP A 555 -49.65 9.92 -22.28
C ASP A 555 -49.70 11.46 -22.38
N GLN A 556 -49.38 12.16 -21.29
CA GLN A 556 -49.42 13.62 -21.22
C GLN A 556 -48.07 14.22 -21.63
N HIS A 557 -48.06 14.94 -22.75
CA HIS A 557 -46.87 15.59 -23.28
C HIS A 557 -46.82 17.11 -23.05
N THR A 558 -47.91 17.70 -22.55
CA THR A 558 -47.99 19.12 -22.17
C THR A 558 -48.71 19.27 -20.83
N VAL A 559 -48.15 20.09 -19.94
CA VAL A 559 -48.66 20.42 -18.60
C VAL A 559 -48.78 21.94 -18.49
N THR A 560 -49.94 22.43 -18.06
CA THR A 560 -50.15 23.87 -17.84
C THR A 560 -50.18 24.15 -16.35
N LEU A 561 -49.24 24.94 -15.86
CA LEU A 561 -49.28 25.49 -14.52
C LEU A 561 -50.14 26.75 -14.53
N THR A 562 -51.16 26.80 -13.67
CA THR A 562 -52.07 27.94 -13.48
C THR A 562 -51.81 28.65 -12.15
N ASP A 563 -52.51 29.77 -11.92
CA ASP A 563 -52.58 30.47 -10.63
C ASP A 563 -51.21 30.92 -10.08
N LEU A 564 -50.23 31.08 -10.98
CA LEU A 564 -48.88 31.52 -10.66
C LEU A 564 -48.89 33.05 -10.44
N ARG A 565 -48.36 33.49 -9.29
CA ARG A 565 -48.12 34.92 -8.99
C ARG A 565 -47.51 35.65 -10.20
N GLU A 566 -48.09 36.78 -10.62
CA GLU A 566 -47.58 37.62 -11.73
C GLU A 566 -46.16 38.15 -11.45
N GLU A 567 -45.44 38.52 -12.53
CA GLU A 567 -44.08 39.10 -12.49
C GLU A 567 -43.04 38.29 -11.65
N THR A 568 -43.34 37.03 -11.30
CA THR A 568 -42.60 36.21 -10.34
C THR A 568 -41.76 35.15 -11.04
N LYS A 569 -40.52 34.95 -10.58
CA LYS A 569 -39.59 33.96 -11.14
C LYS A 569 -39.69 32.59 -10.47
N TYR A 570 -40.03 31.57 -11.24
CA TYR A 570 -40.11 30.17 -10.81
C TYR A 570 -38.89 29.36 -11.23
N GLU A 571 -38.59 28.32 -10.46
CA GLU A 571 -37.66 27.23 -10.78
C GLU A 571 -38.46 25.94 -10.96
N ILE A 572 -38.17 25.18 -12.03
CA ILE A 572 -38.98 24.01 -12.44
C ILE A 572 -38.06 22.85 -12.86
N LYS A 573 -38.43 21.61 -12.53
CA LYS A 573 -37.75 20.37 -12.96
C LYS A 573 -38.77 19.23 -13.10
N CYS A 574 -38.41 18.20 -13.86
CA CYS A 574 -39.13 16.93 -13.90
C CYS A 574 -38.49 15.93 -12.92
N ALA A 575 -39.28 15.01 -12.36
CA ALA A 575 -38.84 13.98 -11.44
C ALA A 575 -39.42 12.61 -11.82
N ALA A 576 -38.54 11.63 -12.04
CA ALA A 576 -38.90 10.25 -12.31
C ALA A 576 -38.83 9.45 -11.00
N VAL A 577 -39.97 8.97 -10.52
CA VAL A 577 -40.10 8.24 -9.25
C VAL A 577 -40.17 6.74 -9.55
N GLY A 578 -39.29 5.95 -8.95
CA GLY A 578 -39.27 4.49 -9.03
C GLY A 578 -39.78 3.83 -7.75
N LYS A 579 -39.55 2.52 -7.64
CA LYS A 579 -39.85 1.70 -6.44
C LYS A 579 -39.27 2.33 -5.17
N LEU A 580 -40.01 2.19 -4.06
CA LEU A 580 -39.71 2.76 -2.74
C LEU A 580 -39.42 4.29 -2.78
N ASN A 581 -40.18 5.03 -3.60
CA ASN A 581 -40.04 6.48 -3.81
C ASN A 581 -38.64 6.93 -4.31
N TYR A 582 -37.81 6.03 -4.85
CA TYR A 582 -36.49 6.39 -5.36
C TYR A 582 -36.61 7.36 -6.54
N THR A 583 -36.26 8.62 -6.31
CA THR A 583 -36.54 9.72 -7.25
C THR A 583 -35.28 10.18 -7.97
N VAL A 584 -35.39 10.42 -9.28
CA VAL A 584 -34.32 10.97 -10.13
C VAL A 584 -34.81 12.24 -10.84
N ASP A 585 -34.16 13.36 -10.54
CA ASP A 585 -34.50 14.69 -11.07
C ASP A 585 -33.87 14.99 -12.45
N SER A 586 -34.56 15.81 -13.26
CA SER A 586 -33.95 16.55 -14.38
C SER A 586 -33.05 17.68 -13.86
N ASP A 587 -32.38 18.39 -14.76
CA ASP A 587 -31.81 19.69 -14.40
C ASP A 587 -32.94 20.74 -14.24
N VAL A 588 -32.64 21.81 -13.52
CA VAL A 588 -33.61 22.87 -13.17
C VAL A 588 -33.61 23.96 -14.24
N ILE A 589 -34.80 24.31 -14.75
CA ILE A 589 -35.04 25.48 -15.61
C ILE A 589 -35.59 26.66 -14.79
N SER A 590 -35.76 27.82 -15.41
CA SER A 590 -36.48 28.95 -14.78
C SER A 590 -37.35 29.72 -15.77
N VAL A 591 -38.47 30.25 -15.28
CA VAL A 591 -39.45 31.04 -16.05
C VAL A 591 -39.92 32.25 -15.23
N THR A 592 -40.44 33.29 -15.87
CA THR A 592 -41.08 34.45 -15.21
C THR A 592 -42.44 34.70 -15.86
N THR A 593 -43.46 34.99 -15.05
CA THR A 593 -44.85 35.28 -15.45
C THR A 593 -45.09 36.73 -15.88
N GLU A 594 -46.20 37.00 -16.56
CA GLU A 594 -46.56 38.31 -17.15
C GLU A 594 -47.76 38.99 -16.46
N LYS A 595 -48.28 40.09 -17.03
CA LYS A 595 -49.32 40.97 -16.45
C LYS A 595 -50.51 41.19 -17.39
N SER A 596 -51.73 41.26 -16.85
CA SER A 596 -52.99 41.39 -17.62
C SER A 596 -53.53 42.83 -17.76
N THR A 597 -54.33 43.11 -18.81
CA THR A 597 -54.88 44.45 -19.11
C THR A 597 -56.26 44.44 -19.79
N LEU A 598 -57.37 44.65 -19.05
CA LEU A 598 -58.67 45.13 -19.59
C LEU A 598 -59.74 45.38 -18.49
N THR A 599 -60.00 46.65 -18.15
CA THR A 599 -61.24 47.28 -17.58
C THR A 599 -60.88 48.67 -17.04
N GLY A 600 -61.80 49.65 -17.02
CA GLY A 600 -61.47 51.05 -16.67
C GLY A 600 -62.53 51.80 -15.85
N ASP A 601 -62.06 52.60 -14.89
CA ASP A 601 -62.86 53.24 -13.82
C ASP A 601 -63.67 54.47 -14.26
N VAL A 602 -64.87 54.63 -13.70
CA VAL A 602 -65.80 55.74 -13.99
C VAL A 602 -65.66 56.87 -12.97
N ARG A 603 -65.93 58.11 -13.40
CA ARG A 603 -65.98 59.31 -12.56
C ARG A 603 -67.21 60.14 -12.93
N ILE A 604 -68.12 60.34 -11.98
CA ILE A 604 -69.43 60.97 -12.14
C ILE A 604 -69.47 62.21 -11.25
N VAL A 605 -69.91 63.36 -11.78
CA VAL A 605 -70.14 64.59 -11.00
C VAL A 605 -71.63 64.91 -11.00
N LEU A 606 -72.23 65.08 -9.82
CA LEU A 606 -73.66 65.42 -9.67
C LEU A 606 -73.82 66.93 -9.56
N LEU A 607 -74.65 67.53 -10.40
CA LEU A 607 -74.95 68.96 -10.46
C LEU A 607 -76.46 69.20 -10.34
N GLY A 608 -76.88 70.41 -9.95
CA GLY A 608 -78.30 70.75 -9.77
C GLY A 608 -78.55 71.59 -8.51
N LYS A 609 -79.76 72.14 -8.38
CA LYS A 609 -80.18 72.99 -7.24
C LYS A 609 -80.14 72.22 -5.90
N THR A 610 -80.07 72.91 -4.77
CA THR A 610 -80.37 72.28 -3.46
C THR A 610 -81.80 71.72 -3.42
N GLY A 611 -81.97 70.53 -2.82
CA GLY A 611 -83.28 69.89 -2.62
C GLY A 611 -83.78 68.99 -3.77
N VAL A 612 -83.09 68.95 -4.92
CA VAL A 612 -83.50 68.10 -6.06
C VAL A 612 -83.24 66.60 -5.86
N GLY A 613 -82.40 66.23 -4.88
CA GLY A 613 -82.09 64.84 -4.54
C GLY A 613 -80.73 64.31 -5.03
N LYS A 614 -79.71 65.16 -5.17
CA LYS A 614 -78.37 64.80 -5.66
C LYS A 614 -77.71 63.70 -4.83
N SER A 615 -77.54 63.91 -3.53
CA SER A 615 -76.96 62.95 -2.59
C SER A 615 -77.69 61.60 -2.59
N ALA A 616 -79.03 61.63 -2.72
CA ALA A 616 -79.84 60.41 -2.84
C ALA A 616 -79.54 59.65 -4.15
N ALA A 617 -79.49 60.34 -5.30
CA ALA A 617 -79.08 59.71 -6.56
C ALA A 617 -77.63 59.18 -6.52
N GLY A 618 -76.74 59.86 -5.80
CA GLY A 618 -75.38 59.37 -5.55
C GLY A 618 -75.34 58.07 -4.73
N ASN A 619 -76.22 57.93 -3.74
CA ASN A 619 -76.39 56.68 -2.99
C ASN A 619 -76.96 55.55 -3.86
N THR A 620 -77.94 55.86 -4.73
CA THR A 620 -78.47 54.91 -5.74
C THR A 620 -77.33 54.38 -6.62
N ILE A 621 -76.49 55.27 -7.18
CA ILE A 621 -75.37 54.90 -8.07
C ILE A 621 -74.29 54.09 -7.35
N LEU A 622 -73.90 54.48 -6.13
CA LEU A 622 -72.87 53.77 -5.36
C LEU A 622 -73.39 52.52 -4.63
N ARG A 623 -74.71 52.29 -4.66
CA ARG A 623 -75.44 51.20 -4.01
C ARG A 623 -75.20 51.05 -2.50
N ARG A 624 -74.94 52.19 -1.83
CA ARG A 624 -74.78 52.31 -0.37
C ARG A 624 -75.10 53.74 0.08
N GLU A 625 -75.34 53.95 1.38
CA GLU A 625 -75.42 55.29 1.98
C GLU A 625 -74.02 55.94 2.07
N ALA A 626 -73.51 56.37 0.91
CA ALA A 626 -72.22 57.05 0.79
C ALA A 626 -72.31 58.53 1.21
N PHE A 627 -73.41 59.18 0.85
CA PHE A 627 -73.70 60.58 1.13
C PHE A 627 -74.85 60.69 2.14
N LYS A 628 -74.65 61.44 3.22
CA LYS A 628 -75.73 61.78 4.16
C LYS A 628 -76.68 62.76 3.47
N SER A 629 -77.94 62.38 3.26
CA SER A 629 -78.96 63.21 2.60
C SER A 629 -79.49 64.35 3.50
N ILE A 630 -78.57 65.16 4.01
CA ILE A 630 -78.77 66.36 4.84
C ILE A 630 -78.29 67.56 4.02
N LEU A 631 -78.81 68.76 4.30
CA LEU A 631 -78.32 69.99 3.66
C LEU A 631 -76.81 70.20 3.95
N SER A 632 -75.98 69.92 2.95
CA SER A 632 -74.52 70.04 3.00
C SER A 632 -74.04 71.22 2.14
N SER A 633 -73.04 71.95 2.64
CA SER A 633 -72.43 73.11 1.98
C SER A 633 -71.04 72.81 1.39
N ARG A 634 -70.69 71.54 1.16
CA ARG A 634 -69.40 71.08 0.63
C ARG A 634 -69.57 69.86 -0.29
N SER A 635 -68.72 69.74 -1.30
CA SER A 635 -68.67 68.54 -2.16
C SER A 635 -68.06 67.36 -1.42
N VAL A 636 -68.50 66.16 -1.77
CA VAL A 636 -68.01 64.90 -1.21
C VAL A 636 -67.71 63.94 -2.35
N LYS A 637 -66.55 63.27 -2.30
CA LYS A 637 -66.13 62.23 -3.25
C LYS A 637 -66.18 60.87 -2.56
N GLU A 638 -66.97 59.97 -3.12
CA GLU A 638 -67.06 58.58 -2.65
C GLU A 638 -66.88 57.63 -3.83
N THR A 639 -66.30 56.46 -3.55
CA THR A 639 -65.98 55.44 -4.57
C THR A 639 -66.52 54.08 -4.11
N SER A 640 -67.04 53.29 -5.05
CA SER A 640 -67.59 51.95 -4.81
C SER A 640 -67.25 51.04 -6.00
N GLU A 641 -67.25 49.72 -5.80
CA GLU A 641 -67.10 48.75 -6.88
C GLU A 641 -68.49 48.24 -7.31
N PHE A 642 -68.74 48.21 -8.62
CA PHE A 642 -69.95 47.62 -9.20
C PHE A 642 -69.56 46.90 -10.49
N ASN A 643 -70.02 45.65 -10.67
CA ASN A 643 -69.70 44.80 -11.82
C ASN A 643 -68.19 44.77 -12.20
N LYS A 644 -67.31 44.63 -11.19
CA LYS A 644 -65.83 44.64 -11.32
C LYS A 644 -65.22 45.94 -11.85
N ARG A 645 -65.93 47.07 -11.68
CA ARG A 645 -65.52 48.40 -12.14
C ARG A 645 -65.64 49.39 -11.00
N TRP A 646 -64.61 50.23 -10.79
CA TRP A 646 -64.71 51.30 -9.79
C TRP A 646 -65.55 52.46 -10.32
N ILE A 647 -66.57 52.84 -9.57
CA ILE A 647 -67.39 54.02 -9.82
C ILE A 647 -67.06 55.04 -8.74
N THR A 648 -66.55 56.19 -9.15
CA THR A 648 -66.40 57.37 -8.29
C THR A 648 -67.56 58.33 -8.55
N VAL A 649 -68.31 58.69 -7.51
CA VAL A 649 -69.33 59.74 -7.55
C VAL A 649 -68.86 60.93 -6.72
N ILE A 650 -69.07 62.13 -7.24
CA ILE A 650 -68.75 63.39 -6.60
C ILE A 650 -70.06 64.17 -6.49
N ASP A 651 -70.63 64.18 -5.29
CA ASP A 651 -71.79 65.01 -4.97
C ASP A 651 -71.31 66.45 -4.69
N THR A 652 -72.06 67.43 -5.20
CA THR A 652 -71.74 68.86 -5.05
C THR A 652 -72.88 69.58 -4.30
N PRO A 653 -72.64 70.70 -3.61
CA PRO A 653 -73.73 71.45 -2.97
C PRO A 653 -74.59 72.19 -4.01
N GLY A 654 -75.49 73.07 -3.57
CA GLY A 654 -76.24 73.97 -4.45
C GLY A 654 -75.37 75.06 -5.08
N LEU A 655 -74.42 74.68 -5.95
CA LEU A 655 -73.43 75.57 -6.60
C LEU A 655 -74.05 76.75 -7.37
N TYR A 656 -75.36 76.71 -7.62
CA TYR A 656 -76.10 77.56 -8.54
C TYR A 656 -77.43 78.06 -7.93
N ASP A 657 -77.59 77.97 -6.60
CA ASP A 657 -78.76 78.50 -5.89
C ASP A 657 -78.68 80.04 -5.81
N SER A 658 -79.80 80.75 -5.99
CA SER A 658 -79.84 82.21 -6.21
C SER A 658 -79.51 83.11 -5.00
N GLY A 659 -78.88 82.57 -3.94
CA GLY A 659 -78.63 83.26 -2.67
C GLY A 659 -77.27 83.00 -2.03
N VAL A 660 -76.31 82.42 -2.76
CA VAL A 660 -74.96 82.09 -2.25
C VAL A 660 -73.93 83.10 -2.78
N GLU A 661 -72.98 83.51 -1.93
CA GLU A 661 -71.93 84.45 -2.35
C GLU A 661 -71.00 83.87 -3.43
N ASN A 662 -70.62 84.73 -4.37
CA ASN A 662 -69.76 84.43 -5.53
C ASN A 662 -68.38 83.83 -5.15
N VAL A 663 -67.93 84.01 -3.89
CA VAL A 663 -66.63 83.51 -3.39
C VAL A 663 -66.72 82.06 -2.95
N GLU A 664 -67.79 81.65 -2.27
CA GLU A 664 -67.99 80.28 -1.79
C GLU A 664 -68.17 79.31 -2.96
N ILE A 665 -68.98 79.68 -3.95
CA ILE A 665 -69.21 78.92 -5.19
C ILE A 665 -67.87 78.64 -5.91
N ARG A 666 -66.97 79.62 -5.99
CA ARG A 666 -65.67 79.48 -6.68
C ARG A 666 -64.71 78.54 -5.97
N LYS A 667 -64.66 78.56 -4.63
CA LYS A 667 -63.86 77.61 -3.84
C LYS A 667 -64.30 76.17 -4.13
N GLU A 668 -65.62 75.96 -4.15
CA GLU A 668 -66.21 74.64 -4.29
C GLU A 668 -66.09 74.07 -5.71
N ILE A 669 -66.19 74.92 -6.74
CA ILE A 669 -65.84 74.55 -8.13
C ILE A 669 -64.38 74.05 -8.23
N VAL A 670 -63.42 74.73 -7.57
CA VAL A 670 -62.01 74.30 -7.54
C VAL A 670 -61.82 72.98 -6.79
N MET A 671 -62.58 72.76 -5.71
CA MET A 671 -62.59 71.49 -4.98
C MET A 671 -63.13 70.34 -5.86
N CYS A 672 -64.25 70.57 -6.55
CA CYS A 672 -64.83 69.60 -7.49
C CYS A 672 -63.87 69.25 -8.64
N ILE A 673 -63.17 70.23 -9.23
CA ILE A 673 -62.14 70.00 -10.26
C ILE A 673 -61.01 69.12 -9.69
N SER A 674 -60.60 69.36 -8.45
CA SER A 674 -59.55 68.59 -7.77
C SER A 674 -59.98 67.16 -7.44
N MET A 675 -61.24 66.95 -7.06
CA MET A 675 -61.81 65.62 -6.81
C MET A 675 -62.01 64.80 -8.09
N ALA A 676 -62.39 65.45 -9.20
CA ALA A 676 -62.71 64.81 -10.48
C ALA A 676 -61.51 64.59 -11.42
N ALA A 677 -60.35 65.19 -11.13
CA ALA A 677 -59.12 65.04 -11.93
C ALA A 677 -58.77 63.55 -12.21
N PRO A 678 -58.31 63.20 -13.43
CA PRO A 678 -57.97 64.06 -14.58
C PRO A 678 -59.16 64.66 -15.34
N GLY A 679 -60.38 64.33 -14.93
CA GLY A 679 -61.63 64.84 -15.49
C GLY A 679 -62.78 63.83 -15.36
N PRO A 680 -64.05 64.28 -15.23
CA PRO A 680 -65.20 63.38 -15.13
C PRO A 680 -65.55 62.73 -16.46
N HIS A 681 -66.11 61.53 -16.41
CA HIS A 681 -66.68 60.85 -17.58
C HIS A 681 -68.10 61.36 -17.90
N VAL A 682 -68.84 61.86 -16.90
CA VAL A 682 -70.16 62.48 -17.07
C VAL A 682 -70.43 63.53 -15.99
N PHE A 683 -71.15 64.59 -16.39
CA PHE A 683 -71.88 65.48 -15.49
C PHE A 683 -73.36 65.10 -15.50
N LEU A 684 -73.91 64.67 -14.36
CA LEU A 684 -75.33 64.38 -14.22
C LEU A 684 -76.05 65.61 -13.65
N LEU A 685 -76.85 66.27 -14.48
CA LEU A 685 -77.68 67.40 -14.09
C LEU A 685 -78.99 66.89 -13.49
N VAL A 686 -79.06 66.89 -12.17
CA VAL A 686 -80.17 66.35 -11.39
C VAL A 686 -81.31 67.37 -11.33
N ILE A 687 -82.49 66.98 -11.82
CA ILE A 687 -83.72 67.80 -11.88
C ILE A 687 -84.86 67.00 -11.23
N GLN A 688 -85.78 67.68 -10.54
CA GLN A 688 -86.88 67.01 -9.84
C GLN A 688 -88.20 67.01 -10.65
N LEU A 689 -88.83 65.84 -10.78
CA LEU A 689 -90.11 65.73 -11.49
C LEU A 689 -91.23 66.54 -10.83
N GLY A 690 -91.92 67.33 -11.66
CA GLY A 690 -93.10 68.14 -11.31
C GLY A 690 -92.85 69.63 -11.08
N ARG A 691 -91.61 70.15 -11.12
CA ARG A 691 -91.34 71.60 -11.10
C ARG A 691 -89.99 71.91 -11.73
N PHE A 692 -89.98 72.66 -12.82
CA PHE A 692 -88.76 73.21 -13.43
C PHE A 692 -88.67 74.72 -13.12
N THR A 693 -87.59 75.13 -12.46
CA THR A 693 -87.41 76.51 -11.94
C THR A 693 -86.49 77.36 -12.81
N GLN A 694 -86.55 78.69 -12.64
CA GLN A 694 -85.64 79.59 -13.36
C GLN A 694 -84.16 79.30 -13.06
N GLU A 695 -83.83 78.99 -11.80
CA GLU A 695 -82.48 78.57 -11.42
C GLU A 695 -82.03 77.34 -12.23
N GLU A 696 -82.88 76.34 -12.40
CA GLU A 696 -82.57 75.14 -13.20
C GLU A 696 -82.47 75.43 -14.71
N LYS A 697 -83.15 76.47 -15.23
CA LYS A 697 -82.96 76.97 -16.61
C LYS A 697 -81.58 77.59 -16.80
N ASP A 698 -81.08 78.31 -15.79
CA ASP A 698 -79.79 78.99 -15.84
C ASP A 698 -78.58 78.06 -15.53
N ILE A 699 -78.78 76.87 -14.95
CA ILE A 699 -77.69 75.94 -14.61
C ILE A 699 -76.85 75.51 -15.83
N VAL A 700 -77.46 75.17 -16.98
CA VAL A 700 -76.65 74.74 -18.16
C VAL A 700 -75.79 75.90 -18.70
N LYS A 701 -76.26 77.15 -18.57
CA LYS A 701 -75.46 78.34 -18.86
C LYS A 701 -74.29 78.48 -17.88
N MET A 702 -74.54 78.30 -16.58
CA MET A 702 -73.49 78.37 -15.55
C MET A 702 -72.47 77.22 -15.63
N ILE A 703 -72.88 76.00 -16.03
CA ILE A 703 -71.97 74.89 -16.34
C ILE A 703 -71.06 75.25 -17.53
N HIS A 704 -71.66 75.78 -18.60
CA HIS A 704 -70.94 76.27 -19.78
C HIS A 704 -69.95 77.39 -19.45
N GLU A 705 -70.32 78.37 -18.63
CA GLU A 705 -69.42 79.45 -18.16
C GLU A 705 -68.31 78.91 -17.22
N THR A 706 -68.62 77.91 -16.39
CA THR A 706 -67.66 77.31 -15.43
C THR A 706 -66.61 76.43 -16.12
N PHE A 707 -67.04 75.58 -17.05
CA PHE A 707 -66.21 74.53 -17.64
C PHE A 707 -65.85 74.76 -19.12
N GLY A 708 -66.68 75.48 -19.88
CA GLY A 708 -66.54 75.71 -21.33
C GLY A 708 -67.53 74.88 -22.17
N ASP A 709 -67.73 75.23 -23.44
CA ASP A 709 -68.72 74.58 -24.34
C ASP A 709 -68.66 73.05 -24.38
N LYS A 710 -67.45 72.48 -24.38
CA LYS A 710 -67.24 71.03 -24.44
C LYS A 710 -67.84 70.27 -23.24
N SER A 711 -68.25 70.94 -22.16
CA SER A 711 -69.00 70.31 -21.08
C SER A 711 -70.37 69.78 -21.54
N LYS A 712 -71.04 70.47 -22.47
CA LYS A 712 -72.40 70.13 -22.97
C LYS A 712 -72.47 68.71 -23.54
N ILE A 713 -71.43 68.25 -24.23
CA ILE A 713 -71.36 66.90 -24.82
C ILE A 713 -71.09 65.79 -23.79
N TYR A 714 -70.67 66.13 -22.56
CA TYR A 714 -70.51 65.20 -21.43
C TYR A 714 -71.58 65.38 -20.34
N THR A 715 -72.63 66.18 -20.61
CA THR A 715 -73.75 66.39 -19.69
C THR A 715 -74.94 65.52 -20.10
N MET A 716 -75.61 64.95 -19.09
CA MET A 716 -76.83 64.17 -19.18
C MET A 716 -77.79 64.60 -18.07
N VAL A 717 -79.09 64.72 -18.36
CA VAL A 717 -80.10 65.10 -17.37
C VAL A 717 -80.57 63.87 -16.58
N LEU A 718 -80.61 63.97 -15.24
CA LEU A 718 -81.09 62.91 -14.36
C LEU A 718 -82.36 63.38 -13.64
N PHE A 719 -83.50 62.83 -14.02
CA PHE A 719 -84.78 63.11 -13.37
C PHE A 719 -84.93 62.29 -12.08
N THR A 720 -85.22 62.95 -10.96
CA THR A 720 -85.57 62.29 -9.69
C THR A 720 -87.07 62.32 -9.43
N ARG A 721 -87.53 61.38 -8.60
CA ARG A 721 -88.96 61.13 -8.29
C ARG A 721 -89.74 60.56 -9.48
N GLY A 722 -89.19 59.52 -10.13
CA GLY A 722 -89.84 58.78 -11.21
C GLY A 722 -91.25 58.26 -10.86
N ASP A 723 -91.49 57.96 -9.59
CA ASP A 723 -92.79 57.62 -9.00
C ASP A 723 -93.92 58.62 -9.37
N LYS A 724 -93.57 59.89 -9.56
CA LYS A 724 -94.53 60.96 -9.88
C LYS A 724 -95.04 60.95 -11.32
N LEU A 725 -94.43 60.18 -12.22
CA LEU A 725 -94.92 60.04 -13.60
C LEU A 725 -96.28 59.31 -13.65
N ARG A 726 -96.60 58.43 -12.69
CA ARG A 726 -97.91 57.77 -12.54
C ARG A 726 -98.44 57.11 -13.84
N GLY A 727 -97.56 56.52 -14.64
CA GLY A 727 -97.88 55.87 -15.91
C GLY A 727 -97.80 56.77 -17.16
N ARG A 728 -97.57 58.09 -17.00
CA ARG A 728 -97.19 58.99 -18.11
C ARG A 728 -95.75 58.70 -18.56
N ARG A 729 -95.44 58.91 -19.84
CA ARG A 729 -94.06 58.77 -20.33
C ARG A 729 -93.25 60.01 -19.97
N ILE A 730 -91.94 59.86 -19.77
CA ILE A 730 -91.06 60.99 -19.48
C ILE A 730 -90.99 62.00 -20.64
N GLN A 731 -91.11 61.52 -21.89
CA GLN A 731 -91.15 62.36 -23.08
C GLN A 731 -92.33 63.34 -23.04
N ASP A 732 -93.51 62.86 -22.63
CA ASP A 732 -94.71 63.69 -22.50
C ASP A 732 -94.49 64.83 -21.49
N PHE A 733 -93.77 64.59 -20.39
CA PHE A 733 -93.43 65.61 -19.39
C PHE A 733 -92.36 66.60 -19.89
N ILE A 734 -91.46 66.17 -20.77
CA ILE A 734 -90.47 67.04 -21.41
C ILE A 734 -91.13 68.00 -22.41
N GLU A 735 -92.17 67.54 -23.11
CA GLU A 735 -92.90 68.32 -24.11
C GLU A 735 -93.80 69.43 -23.51
N ASP A 736 -94.17 69.34 -22.22
CA ASP A 736 -94.99 70.36 -21.51
C ASP A 736 -94.27 71.71 -21.29
N ASP A 737 -92.94 71.75 -21.17
CA ASP A 737 -92.16 72.99 -20.99
C ASP A 737 -91.05 73.08 -22.04
N GLU A 738 -91.24 73.95 -23.04
CA GLU A 738 -90.26 74.25 -24.09
C GLU A 738 -88.87 74.64 -23.55
N SER A 739 -88.79 75.15 -22.32
CA SER A 739 -87.52 75.46 -21.66
C SER A 739 -86.80 74.19 -21.21
N LEU A 740 -87.54 73.18 -20.72
CA LEU A 740 -86.99 71.89 -20.30
C LEU A 740 -86.57 71.05 -21.52
N LYS A 741 -87.42 71.06 -22.55
CA LYS A 741 -87.14 70.51 -23.88
C LYS A 741 -85.87 71.12 -24.49
N GLY A 742 -85.74 72.44 -24.46
CA GLY A 742 -84.52 73.16 -24.87
C GLY A 742 -83.27 72.79 -24.05
N LEU A 743 -83.41 72.61 -22.72
CA LEU A 743 -82.33 72.17 -21.84
C LEU A 743 -81.79 70.78 -22.23
N ILE A 744 -82.70 69.84 -22.50
CA ILE A 744 -82.37 68.46 -22.89
C ILE A 744 -81.78 68.40 -24.29
N GLN A 745 -82.26 69.24 -25.22
CA GLN A 745 -81.65 69.40 -26.54
C GLN A 745 -80.20 69.91 -26.45
N GLN A 746 -79.92 70.87 -25.55
CA GLN A 746 -78.54 71.33 -25.27
C GLN A 746 -77.65 70.24 -24.65
N CYS A 747 -78.24 69.27 -23.95
CA CYS A 747 -77.56 68.08 -23.43
C CYS A 747 -77.54 66.90 -24.43
N GLY A 748 -77.77 67.15 -25.73
CA GLY A 748 -77.72 66.14 -26.78
C GLY A 748 -78.83 65.09 -26.72
N GLN A 749 -80.01 65.47 -26.20
CA GLN A 749 -81.15 64.58 -25.93
C GLN A 749 -80.90 63.49 -24.87
N ARG A 750 -79.77 63.52 -24.16
CA ARG A 750 -79.43 62.49 -23.15
C ARG A 750 -80.11 62.77 -21.81
N TYR A 751 -80.98 61.87 -21.39
CA TYR A 751 -81.58 61.85 -20.05
C TYR A 751 -81.77 60.43 -19.50
N HIS A 752 -81.90 60.35 -18.18
CA HIS A 752 -82.23 59.14 -17.42
C HIS A 752 -83.24 59.51 -16.30
N VAL A 753 -84.00 58.53 -15.77
CA VAL A 753 -85.01 58.74 -14.72
C VAL A 753 -84.78 57.77 -13.57
N PHE A 754 -84.71 58.27 -12.35
CA PHE A 754 -84.53 57.48 -11.12
C PHE A 754 -85.75 57.54 -10.19
N ASN A 755 -86.10 56.38 -9.63
CA ASN A 755 -86.92 56.28 -8.44
C ASN A 755 -86.02 56.02 -7.21
N ASN A 756 -85.48 57.09 -6.61
CA ASN A 756 -84.59 56.99 -5.44
C ASN A 756 -85.22 56.34 -4.18
N ASN A 757 -86.50 55.97 -4.20
CA ASN A 757 -87.15 55.19 -3.14
C ASN A 757 -87.04 53.66 -3.38
N GLU A 758 -86.62 53.23 -4.56
CA GLU A 758 -86.68 51.86 -5.08
C GLU A 758 -85.27 51.26 -5.16
N THR A 759 -84.58 51.24 -4.02
CA THR A 759 -83.13 50.98 -3.89
C THR A 759 -82.70 49.53 -4.20
N GLU A 760 -83.65 48.63 -4.43
CA GLU A 760 -83.40 47.23 -4.80
C GLU A 760 -83.25 47.03 -6.33
N ASP A 761 -83.73 47.99 -7.14
CA ASP A 761 -83.70 47.86 -8.61
C ASP A 761 -82.28 48.07 -9.17
N LEU A 762 -81.74 47.00 -9.74
CA LEU A 762 -80.41 46.96 -10.35
C LEU A 762 -80.38 47.57 -11.76
N THR A 763 -81.54 47.68 -12.43
CA THR A 763 -81.63 48.07 -13.84
C THR A 763 -81.33 49.55 -14.03
N GLN A 764 -81.90 50.43 -13.20
CA GLN A 764 -81.70 51.89 -13.27
C GLN A 764 -80.22 52.29 -13.25
N VAL A 765 -79.42 51.70 -12.36
CA VAL A 765 -77.96 51.97 -12.28
C VAL A 765 -77.21 51.39 -13.48
N SER A 766 -77.59 50.19 -13.94
CA SER A 766 -76.94 49.51 -15.07
C SER A 766 -77.21 50.26 -16.39
N GLU A 767 -78.47 50.59 -16.68
CA GLU A 767 -78.86 51.41 -17.82
C GLU A 767 -78.21 52.80 -17.81
N LEU A 768 -78.06 53.42 -16.64
CA LEU A 768 -77.38 54.71 -16.54
C LEU A 768 -75.90 54.57 -16.93
N LEU A 769 -75.22 53.51 -16.48
CA LEU A 769 -73.82 53.25 -16.83
C LEU A 769 -73.65 52.91 -18.32
N GLU A 770 -74.55 52.12 -18.90
CA GLU A 770 -74.57 51.87 -20.35
C GLU A 770 -74.76 53.17 -21.15
N LYS A 771 -75.70 54.03 -20.76
CA LYS A 771 -75.91 55.36 -21.37
C LYS A 771 -74.68 56.27 -21.20
N ILE A 772 -73.94 56.15 -20.10
CA ILE A 772 -72.66 56.86 -19.89
C ILE A 772 -71.57 56.30 -20.80
N ASP A 773 -71.44 54.98 -20.95
CA ASP A 773 -70.43 54.36 -21.80
C ASP A 773 -70.66 54.62 -23.29
N CYS A 774 -71.92 54.62 -23.75
CA CYS A 774 -72.28 55.09 -25.08
C CYS A 774 -71.84 56.54 -25.30
N MET A 775 -72.19 57.46 -24.38
CA MET A 775 -71.81 58.87 -24.45
C MET A 775 -70.28 59.08 -24.43
N VAL A 776 -69.55 58.33 -23.59
CA VAL A 776 -68.07 58.38 -23.55
C VAL A 776 -67.47 57.86 -24.85
N THR A 777 -68.05 56.81 -25.44
CA THR A 777 -67.60 56.23 -26.72
C THR A 777 -67.85 57.19 -27.88
N GLU A 778 -69.04 57.80 -27.98
CA GLU A 778 -69.38 58.87 -28.93
C GLU A 778 -68.41 60.05 -28.83
N ASN A 779 -68.01 60.41 -27.61
CA ASN A 779 -67.05 61.49 -27.33
C ASN A 779 -65.56 61.07 -27.53
N GLY A 780 -65.29 59.90 -28.10
CA GLY A 780 -63.94 59.42 -28.45
C GLY A 780 -63.24 58.57 -27.39
N GLY A 781 -63.98 57.94 -26.47
CA GLY A 781 -63.45 57.01 -25.47
C GLY A 781 -62.70 57.66 -24.30
N SER A 782 -62.80 58.99 -24.14
CA SER A 782 -62.12 59.75 -23.09
C SER A 782 -63.10 60.36 -22.09
N PHE A 783 -62.61 60.70 -20.90
CA PHE A 783 -63.28 61.62 -19.99
C PHE A 783 -63.19 63.08 -20.48
N TYR A 784 -64.11 63.92 -19.99
CA TYR A 784 -64.10 65.36 -20.18
C TYR A 784 -62.85 66.00 -19.55
N THR A 785 -62.17 66.89 -20.26
CA THR A 785 -61.05 67.67 -19.69
C THR A 785 -60.95 69.08 -20.30
N ASN A 786 -60.33 70.00 -19.56
CA ASN A 786 -59.99 71.36 -19.98
C ASN A 786 -58.69 71.80 -19.28
N GLU A 787 -58.22 73.02 -19.56
CA GLU A 787 -56.96 73.57 -18.98
C GLU A 787 -56.90 73.48 -17.44
N LYS A 788 -58.03 73.72 -16.76
CA LYS A 788 -58.13 73.64 -15.29
C LYS A 788 -57.89 72.21 -14.80
N PHE A 789 -58.49 71.22 -15.46
CA PHE A 789 -58.28 69.80 -15.18
C PHE A 789 -56.86 69.34 -15.52
N GLN A 790 -56.32 69.75 -16.66
CA GLN A 790 -54.96 69.39 -17.11
C GLN A 790 -53.89 69.95 -16.17
N LEU A 791 -54.05 71.19 -15.68
CA LEU A 791 -53.12 71.78 -14.71
C LEU A 791 -53.12 71.03 -13.38
N VAL A 792 -54.30 70.65 -12.87
CA VAL A 792 -54.42 69.90 -11.61
C VAL A 792 -53.88 68.47 -11.76
N ASP A 793 -54.22 67.77 -12.84
CA ASP A 793 -53.69 66.44 -13.15
C ASP A 793 -52.16 66.44 -13.29
N LYS A 794 -51.60 67.43 -14.00
CA LYS A 794 -50.14 67.64 -14.09
C LYS A 794 -49.51 67.82 -12.72
N ASN A 795 -50.06 68.70 -11.88
CA ASN A 795 -49.55 68.97 -10.53
C ASN A 795 -49.61 67.71 -9.64
N ILE A 796 -50.67 66.91 -9.74
CA ILE A 796 -50.81 65.63 -9.04
C ILE A 796 -49.74 64.63 -9.51
N LYS A 797 -49.58 64.45 -10.83
CA LYS A 797 -48.60 63.54 -11.43
C LYS A 797 -47.15 63.94 -11.16
N GLU A 798 -46.84 65.23 -11.17
CA GLU A 798 -45.51 65.74 -10.81
C GLU A 798 -45.22 65.52 -9.33
N ARG A 799 -46.18 65.78 -8.43
CA ARG A 799 -46.00 65.52 -7.00
C ARG A 799 -45.90 64.02 -6.68
N GLN A 800 -46.64 63.15 -7.38
CA GLN A 800 -46.46 61.70 -7.30
C GLN A 800 -45.07 61.26 -7.77
N LYS A 801 -44.57 61.78 -8.91
CA LYS A 801 -43.20 61.50 -9.38
C LYS A 801 -42.12 61.98 -8.40
N MET A 802 -42.32 63.11 -7.73
CA MET A 802 -41.42 63.58 -6.66
C MET A 802 -41.43 62.61 -5.47
N ILE A 803 -42.60 62.21 -4.97
CA ILE A 803 -42.72 61.26 -3.85
C ILE A 803 -42.11 59.88 -4.19
N ILE A 804 -42.24 59.42 -5.43
CA ILE A 804 -41.60 58.18 -5.90
C ILE A 804 -40.07 58.35 -5.90
N LYS A 805 -39.54 59.43 -6.49
CA LYS A 805 -38.08 59.70 -6.48
C LYS A 805 -37.50 59.87 -5.07
N GLU A 806 -38.22 60.53 -4.16
CA GLU A 806 -37.81 60.65 -2.76
C GLU A 806 -37.74 59.28 -2.09
N LYS A 807 -38.72 58.40 -2.31
CA LYS A 807 -38.69 57.01 -1.83
C LYS A 807 -37.56 56.21 -2.46
N GLU A 808 -37.33 56.31 -3.77
CA GLU A 808 -36.21 55.66 -4.47
C GLU A 808 -34.85 56.10 -3.90
N VAL A 809 -34.66 57.40 -3.63
CA VAL A 809 -33.42 57.94 -3.04
C VAL A 809 -33.24 57.46 -1.60
N VAL A 810 -34.31 57.39 -0.79
CA VAL A 810 -34.24 56.85 0.58
C VAL A 810 -33.98 55.34 0.59
N ILE A 811 -34.55 54.59 -0.35
CA ILE A 811 -34.30 53.15 -0.51
C ILE A 811 -32.86 52.91 -0.97
N LYS A 812 -32.38 53.62 -2.00
CA LYS A 812 -30.98 53.53 -2.46
C LYS A 812 -29.99 53.90 -1.36
N ARG A 813 -30.22 54.98 -0.60
CA ARG A 813 -29.35 55.33 0.52
C ARG A 813 -29.32 54.25 1.59
N ARG A 814 -30.46 53.63 1.92
CA ARG A 814 -30.52 52.49 2.85
C ARG A 814 -29.83 51.25 2.30
N GLU A 815 -29.94 50.97 1.00
CA GLU A 815 -29.18 49.89 0.35
C GLU A 815 -27.68 50.18 0.34
N GLU A 816 -27.26 51.41 0.09
CA GLU A 816 -25.85 51.84 0.11
C GLU A 816 -25.28 51.80 1.53
N GLU A 817 -26.01 52.25 2.55
CA GLU A 817 -25.65 52.11 3.97
C GLU A 817 -25.57 50.63 4.40
N LEU A 818 -26.51 49.79 3.97
CA LEU A 818 -26.54 48.36 4.30
C LEU A 818 -25.45 47.58 3.54
N ARG A 819 -25.20 47.90 2.27
CA ARG A 819 -24.06 47.39 1.49
C ARG A 819 -22.76 47.85 2.11
N ALA A 820 -22.61 49.11 2.52
CA ALA A 820 -21.41 49.59 3.18
C ALA A 820 -21.16 48.89 4.53
N LYS A 821 -22.23 48.57 5.29
CA LYS A 821 -22.11 47.72 6.49
C LYS A 821 -21.63 46.32 6.16
N TYR A 822 -22.32 45.60 5.26
CA TYR A 822 -21.87 44.27 4.86
C TYR A 822 -20.49 44.26 4.18
N GLU A 823 -20.12 45.29 3.42
CA GLU A 823 -18.80 45.44 2.80
C GLU A 823 -17.72 45.71 3.85
N THR A 824 -17.98 46.53 4.87
CA THR A 824 -17.03 46.75 5.97
C THR A 824 -16.94 45.54 6.90
N GLU A 825 -18.02 44.82 7.13
CA GLU A 825 -18.08 43.59 7.95
C GLU A 825 -17.45 42.39 7.21
N ILE A 826 -17.70 42.23 5.91
CA ILE A 826 -17.01 41.26 5.04
C ILE A 826 -15.53 41.62 4.92
N ASN A 827 -15.15 42.89 4.79
CA ASN A 827 -13.73 43.26 4.75
C ASN A 827 -13.06 43.21 6.14
N HIS A 828 -13.82 43.30 7.24
CA HIS A 828 -13.33 42.99 8.59
C HIS A 828 -13.10 41.49 8.74
N MET A 829 -14.10 40.65 8.43
CA MET A 829 -13.96 39.19 8.47
C MET A 829 -12.90 38.67 7.48
N LYS A 830 -12.77 39.25 6.28
CA LYS A 830 -11.66 38.94 5.36
C LYS A 830 -10.33 39.33 5.99
N LYS A 831 -10.18 40.54 6.55
CA LYS A 831 -8.93 40.95 7.21
C LYS A 831 -8.60 40.10 8.43
N GLU A 832 -9.59 39.65 9.21
CA GLU A 832 -9.35 38.69 10.30
C GLU A 832 -8.99 37.31 9.74
N THR A 833 -9.72 36.78 8.75
CA THR A 833 -9.38 35.51 8.08
C THR A 833 -8.01 35.55 7.39
N GLU A 834 -7.61 36.71 6.86
CA GLU A 834 -6.29 36.96 6.28
C GLU A 834 -5.23 37.14 7.36
N ARG A 835 -5.53 37.76 8.51
CA ARG A 835 -4.65 37.82 9.67
C ARG A 835 -4.47 36.45 10.32
N GLU A 836 -5.50 35.62 10.38
CA GLU A 836 -5.44 34.23 10.83
C GLU A 836 -4.70 33.35 9.83
N ARG A 837 -4.99 33.48 8.53
CA ARG A 837 -4.24 32.79 7.47
C ARG A 837 -2.79 33.25 7.42
N TRP A 838 -2.49 34.52 7.70
CA TRP A 838 -1.12 35.06 7.78
C TRP A 838 -0.42 34.64 9.06
N LYS A 839 -1.11 34.61 10.22
CA LYS A 839 -0.59 33.98 11.45
C LYS A 839 -0.25 32.52 11.15
N MET A 840 -1.22 31.73 10.68
CA MET A 840 -1.04 30.33 10.34
C MET A 840 0.02 30.12 9.26
N GLN A 841 0.13 30.96 8.22
CA GLN A 841 1.21 30.87 7.22
C GLN A 841 2.57 31.37 7.74
N THR A 842 2.64 32.32 8.67
CA THR A 842 3.92 32.73 9.27
C THR A 842 4.33 31.81 10.42
N GLU A 843 3.41 31.07 11.01
CA GLU A 843 3.64 30.04 12.01
C GLU A 843 3.97 28.69 11.34
N VAL A 844 3.30 28.34 10.24
CA VAL A 844 3.75 27.28 9.31
C VAL A 844 5.09 27.65 8.69
N ARG A 845 5.31 28.88 8.19
CA ARG A 845 6.64 29.26 7.65
C ARG A 845 7.72 29.29 8.73
N LYS A 846 7.43 29.75 9.95
CA LYS A 846 8.36 29.60 11.09
C LYS A 846 8.60 28.13 11.41
N SER A 847 7.57 27.29 11.39
CA SER A 847 7.68 25.85 11.63
C SER A 847 8.43 25.15 10.50
N GLU A 848 8.32 25.59 9.24
CA GLU A 848 9.08 25.08 8.09
C GLU A 848 10.51 25.62 8.05
N GLU A 849 10.75 26.84 8.51
CA GLU A 849 12.08 27.42 8.66
C GLU A 849 12.79 26.84 9.89
N GLU A 850 12.08 26.57 10.99
CA GLU A 850 12.56 25.76 12.11
C GLU A 850 12.71 24.30 11.74
N PHE A 851 11.83 23.71 10.92
CA PHE A 851 11.96 22.32 10.46
C PHE A 851 13.14 22.22 9.51
N LYS A 852 13.33 23.13 8.55
CA LYS A 852 14.55 23.22 7.73
C LYS A 852 15.79 23.58 8.54
N LYS A 853 15.68 24.38 9.59
CA LYS A 853 16.82 24.69 10.47
C LYS A 853 17.19 23.46 11.29
N ARG A 854 16.23 22.77 11.89
CA ARG A 854 16.40 21.47 12.56
C ARG A 854 16.82 20.37 11.59
N GLU A 855 16.37 20.36 10.35
CA GLU A 855 16.79 19.40 9.32
C GLU A 855 18.22 19.69 8.86
N ASN A 856 18.63 20.95 8.77
CA ASN A 856 20.02 21.34 8.49
C ASN A 856 20.92 21.22 9.73
N GLU A 857 20.40 21.35 10.94
CA GLU A 857 21.10 21.08 12.20
C GLU A 857 21.19 19.59 12.46
N ILE A 858 20.19 18.78 12.09
CA ILE A 858 20.24 17.32 12.06
C ILE A 858 21.16 16.86 10.93
N LYS A 859 21.14 17.45 9.73
CA LYS A 859 22.09 17.11 8.66
C LYS A 859 23.51 17.51 9.05
N LYS A 860 23.74 18.68 9.64
CA LYS A 860 25.06 19.07 10.18
C LYS A 860 25.47 18.20 11.35
N ALA A 861 24.60 17.90 12.30
CA ALA A 861 24.90 17.00 13.42
C ALA A 861 25.02 15.54 12.97
N THR A 862 24.42 15.14 11.86
CA THR A 862 24.58 13.82 11.25
C THR A 862 25.87 13.76 10.44
N ASP A 863 26.25 14.80 9.69
CA ASP A 863 27.56 14.92 9.05
C ASP A 863 28.68 15.08 10.07
N GLU A 864 28.44 15.79 11.18
CA GLU A 864 29.41 15.99 12.26
C GLU A 864 29.49 14.76 13.17
N ASN A 865 28.39 14.07 13.45
CA ASN A 865 28.43 12.76 14.09
C ASN A 865 28.96 11.69 13.15
N LEU A 866 28.72 11.74 11.84
CA LEU A 866 29.32 10.83 10.86
C LEU A 866 30.80 11.13 10.70
N ARG A 867 31.25 12.39 10.78
CA ARG A 867 32.68 12.75 10.86
C ARG A 867 33.30 12.38 12.20
N LYS A 868 32.60 12.54 13.32
CA LYS A 868 33.05 12.08 14.65
C LYS A 868 33.06 10.55 14.74
N GLU A 869 32.14 9.87 14.08
CA GLU A 869 32.05 8.40 14.02
C GLU A 869 33.05 7.84 13.01
N MET A 870 33.29 8.49 11.86
CA MET A 870 34.39 8.17 10.97
C MET A 870 35.75 8.49 11.59
N LYS A 871 35.88 9.53 12.42
CA LYS A 871 37.11 9.84 13.15
C LYS A 871 37.29 8.91 14.35
N ARG A 872 36.22 8.56 15.08
CA ARG A 872 36.21 7.57 16.14
C ARG A 872 36.57 6.21 15.58
N LYS A 873 35.98 5.80 14.45
CA LYS A 873 36.37 4.60 13.70
C LYS A 873 37.77 4.70 13.16
N LEU A 874 38.23 5.81 12.59
CA LEU A 874 39.63 5.92 12.15
C LEU A 874 40.61 5.84 13.33
N GLU A 875 40.27 6.39 14.49
CA GLU A 875 41.06 6.26 15.72
C GLU A 875 40.89 4.89 16.42
N GLU A 876 39.79 4.18 16.19
CA GLU A 876 39.55 2.82 16.68
C GLU A 876 40.22 1.79 15.76
N ASP A 877 40.13 1.94 14.44
CA ASP A 877 40.92 1.24 13.42
C ASP A 877 42.42 1.51 13.63
N GLN A 878 42.82 2.74 13.99
CA GLN A 878 44.23 3.04 14.33
C GLN A 878 44.63 2.47 15.71
N ARG A 879 43.75 2.48 16.72
CA ARG A 879 44.03 1.83 18.01
C ARG A 879 44.01 0.31 17.91
N GLU A 880 43.15 -0.27 17.09
CA GLU A 880 43.11 -1.70 16.79
C GLU A 880 44.30 -2.07 15.90
N TYR A 881 44.73 -1.22 14.95
CA TYR A 881 45.97 -1.43 14.20
C TYR A 881 47.21 -1.34 15.09
N GLU A 882 47.31 -0.35 15.99
CA GLU A 882 48.41 -0.24 16.96
C GLU A 882 48.34 -1.38 18.01
N GLU A 883 47.19 -1.71 18.58
CA GLU A 883 47.03 -2.88 19.46
C GLU A 883 47.36 -4.17 18.74
N LYS A 884 46.94 -4.34 17.48
CA LYS A 884 47.18 -5.54 16.69
C LYS A 884 48.64 -5.63 16.31
N LYS A 885 49.32 -4.52 16.01
CA LYS A 885 50.77 -4.41 15.82
C LYS A 885 51.57 -4.62 17.12
N ILE A 886 51.02 -4.27 18.29
CA ILE A 886 51.59 -4.56 19.62
C ILE A 886 51.37 -6.03 20.00
N LYS A 887 50.19 -6.60 19.70
CA LYS A 887 49.86 -8.02 19.89
C LYS A 887 50.61 -8.89 18.89
N GLU A 888 50.83 -8.42 17.67
CA GLU A 888 51.64 -9.05 16.62
C GLU A 888 53.11 -8.97 16.99
N LYS A 889 53.64 -7.83 17.46
CA LYS A 889 54.98 -7.78 18.07
C LYS A 889 55.12 -8.67 19.31
N SER A 890 54.12 -8.72 20.19
CA SER A 890 54.15 -9.57 21.37
C SER A 890 54.03 -11.05 21.01
N LEU A 891 53.33 -11.37 19.91
CA LEU A 891 53.25 -12.71 19.33
C LEU A 891 54.53 -13.07 18.56
N GLU A 892 55.20 -12.11 17.90
CA GLU A 892 56.53 -12.25 17.30
C GLU A 892 57.59 -12.43 18.39
N GLU A 893 57.51 -11.71 19.51
CA GLU A 893 58.38 -11.92 20.67
C GLU A 893 58.08 -13.24 21.37
N GLN A 894 56.82 -13.65 21.48
CA GLN A 894 56.47 -15.00 21.98
C GLN A 894 56.93 -16.09 21.01
N GLN A 895 56.81 -15.89 19.70
CA GLN A 895 57.31 -16.81 18.68
C GLN A 895 58.84 -16.83 18.64
N GLN A 896 59.53 -15.70 18.80
CA GLN A 896 60.99 -15.65 18.89
C GLN A 896 61.51 -16.24 20.19
N ASN A 897 60.83 -16.03 21.33
CA ASN A 897 61.19 -16.69 22.58
C ASN A 897 60.84 -18.19 22.56
N PHE A 898 59.79 -18.61 21.84
CA PHE A 898 59.46 -20.01 21.63
C PHE A 898 60.43 -20.68 20.65
N ILE A 899 60.77 -20.03 19.53
CA ILE A 899 61.80 -20.47 18.58
C ILE A 899 63.13 -20.54 19.32
N LYS A 900 63.53 -19.52 20.07
CA LYS A 900 64.76 -19.54 20.86
C LYS A 900 64.76 -20.63 21.94
N SER A 901 63.63 -20.88 22.62
CA SER A 901 63.54 -22.00 23.58
C SER A 901 63.57 -23.37 22.87
N MET A 902 63.03 -23.46 21.65
CA MET A 902 63.14 -24.64 20.80
C MET A 902 64.55 -24.81 20.22
N GLU A 903 65.25 -23.72 19.89
CA GLU A 903 66.65 -23.72 19.44
C GLU A 903 67.59 -24.07 20.59
N GLU A 904 67.41 -23.49 21.79
CA GLU A 904 68.16 -23.87 23.00
C GLU A 904 67.95 -25.34 23.34
N LYS A 905 66.71 -25.86 23.26
CA LYS A 905 66.43 -27.30 23.40
C LYS A 905 66.98 -28.15 22.27
N HIS A 906 66.92 -27.69 21.03
CA HIS A 906 67.40 -28.46 19.88
C HIS A 906 68.93 -28.44 19.79
N GLU A 907 69.58 -27.41 20.33
CA GLU A 907 71.04 -27.32 20.46
C GLU A 907 71.52 -28.07 21.72
N GLU A 908 70.71 -28.15 22.79
CA GLU A 908 70.91 -29.07 23.93
C GLU A 908 70.69 -30.54 23.53
N GLU A 909 69.65 -30.87 22.76
CA GLU A 909 69.41 -32.20 22.18
C GLU A 909 70.52 -32.55 21.18
N LYS A 910 70.98 -31.60 20.37
CA LYS A 910 72.14 -31.78 19.47
C LYS A 910 73.45 -31.91 20.24
N HIS A 911 73.66 -31.21 21.35
CA HIS A 911 74.81 -31.42 22.23
C HIS A 911 74.76 -32.81 22.85
N ASN A 912 73.61 -33.23 23.38
CA ASN A 912 73.39 -34.57 23.93
C ASN A 912 73.50 -35.67 22.87
N LEU A 913 73.08 -35.40 21.62
CA LEU A 913 73.22 -36.29 20.48
C LEU A 913 74.66 -36.33 19.97
N GLN A 914 75.41 -35.21 20.03
CA GLN A 914 76.82 -35.13 19.66
C GLN A 914 77.71 -35.76 20.73
N GLU A 915 77.34 -35.67 22.01
CA GLU A 915 77.90 -36.46 23.11
C GLU A 915 77.58 -37.95 22.97
N ARG A 916 76.34 -38.31 22.61
CA ARG A 916 75.98 -39.69 22.30
C ARG A 916 76.76 -40.20 21.10
N ILE A 917 76.89 -39.43 20.02
CA ILE A 917 77.71 -39.79 18.86
C ILE A 917 79.17 -39.87 19.26
N GLN A 918 79.71 -39.03 20.15
CA GLN A 918 81.08 -39.21 20.68
C GLN A 918 81.22 -40.46 21.55
N ARG A 919 80.20 -40.81 22.37
CA ARG A 919 80.18 -42.05 23.17
C ARG A 919 80.08 -43.27 22.27
N GLU A 920 79.07 -43.33 21.41
CA GLU A 920 78.82 -44.40 20.44
C GLU A 920 79.98 -44.53 19.43
N THR A 921 80.63 -43.43 19.00
CA THR A 921 81.84 -43.48 18.15
C THR A 921 83.07 -43.91 18.95
N ARG A 922 83.19 -43.55 20.24
CA ARG A 922 84.28 -44.02 21.10
C ARG A 922 84.12 -45.49 21.42
N GLU A 923 82.92 -45.94 21.75
CA GLU A 923 82.54 -47.35 21.96
C GLU A 923 82.68 -48.15 20.66
N GLN A 924 82.33 -47.60 19.49
CA GLN A 924 82.59 -48.23 18.19
C GLN A 924 84.08 -48.23 17.82
N ALA A 925 84.86 -47.20 18.20
CA ALA A 925 86.31 -47.18 17.97
C ALA A 925 87.05 -48.12 18.95
N GLU A 926 86.54 -48.29 20.17
CA GLU A 926 87.03 -49.22 21.19
C GLU A 926 86.61 -50.66 20.85
N HIS A 927 85.42 -50.87 20.28
CA HIS A 927 84.98 -52.13 19.68
C HIS A 927 85.77 -52.44 18.39
N GLU A 928 85.99 -51.49 17.48
CA GLU A 928 86.87 -51.69 16.33
C GLU A 928 88.31 -51.96 16.77
N TYR A 929 88.80 -51.27 17.82
CA TYR A 929 90.13 -51.50 18.36
C TYR A 929 90.24 -52.89 18.96
N ASN A 930 89.26 -53.32 19.76
CA ASN A 930 89.21 -54.66 20.34
C ASN A 930 88.98 -55.74 19.28
N GLU A 931 88.16 -55.51 18.26
CA GLU A 931 87.98 -56.44 17.14
C GLU A 931 89.23 -56.50 16.25
N LYS A 932 89.96 -55.39 16.08
CA LYS A 932 91.29 -55.35 15.43
C LYS A 932 92.38 -55.95 16.33
N LEU A 933 92.20 -55.92 17.65
CA LEU A 933 93.09 -56.54 18.64
C LEU A 933 92.86 -58.06 18.65
N ASP A 934 91.62 -58.53 18.68
CA ASP A 934 91.23 -59.94 18.55
C ASP A 934 91.61 -60.48 17.18
N LYS A 935 91.39 -59.73 16.09
CA LYS A 935 91.91 -60.09 14.76
C LYS A 935 93.45 -60.09 14.73
N ARG A 936 94.13 -59.25 15.52
CA ARG A 936 95.60 -59.29 15.67
C ARG A 936 96.08 -60.42 16.58
N VAL A 937 95.34 -60.80 17.62
CA VAL A 937 95.66 -61.91 18.54
C VAL A 937 95.38 -63.24 17.87
N ALA A 938 94.26 -63.39 17.17
CA ALA A 938 93.97 -64.52 16.31
C ALA A 938 94.98 -64.63 15.14
N LYS A 939 95.35 -63.50 14.51
CA LYS A 939 96.40 -63.49 13.48
C LYS A 939 97.78 -63.79 14.06
N ALA A 940 98.12 -63.32 15.26
CA ALA A 940 99.39 -63.63 15.92
C ALA A 940 99.45 -65.07 16.46
N LEU A 941 98.33 -65.64 16.94
CA LEU A 941 98.21 -67.06 17.25
C LEU A 941 98.38 -67.89 16.00
N LYS A 942 97.68 -67.54 14.92
CA LYS A 942 97.78 -68.27 13.65
C LYS A 942 99.15 -68.11 13.00
N GLU A 943 99.78 -66.93 13.07
CA GLU A 943 101.17 -66.70 12.67
C GLU A 943 102.18 -67.36 13.62
N ALA A 944 101.82 -67.66 14.87
CA ALA A 944 102.65 -68.43 15.80
C ALA A 944 102.51 -69.94 15.57
N GLU A 945 101.33 -70.44 15.23
CA GLU A 945 101.10 -71.82 14.78
C GLU A 945 101.74 -72.09 13.41
N GLU A 946 101.54 -71.17 12.46
CA GLU A 946 102.21 -71.19 11.15
C GLU A 946 103.73 -70.97 11.28
N LYS A 947 104.22 -70.17 12.24
CA LYS A 947 105.66 -70.15 12.58
C LYS A 947 106.13 -71.45 13.21
N HIS A 948 105.38 -72.05 14.12
CA HIS A 948 105.80 -73.28 14.79
C HIS A 948 105.91 -74.44 13.78
N GLU A 949 104.98 -74.56 12.83
CA GLU A 949 105.12 -75.52 11.72
C GLU A 949 106.18 -75.09 10.68
N THR A 950 106.28 -73.81 10.32
CA THR A 950 107.30 -73.39 9.32
C THR A 950 108.72 -73.37 9.87
N GLU A 951 108.97 -73.08 11.15
CA GLU A 951 110.29 -73.21 11.79
C GLU A 951 110.69 -74.68 11.96
N LYS A 952 109.72 -75.56 12.25
CA LYS A 952 109.89 -77.02 12.25
C LYS A 952 110.19 -77.59 10.86
N ALA A 953 109.54 -77.08 9.81
CA ALA A 953 109.86 -77.40 8.41
C ALA A 953 111.16 -76.75 7.92
N LYS A 954 111.55 -75.59 8.46
CA LYS A 954 112.75 -74.84 8.08
C LYS A 954 114.00 -75.36 8.78
N ALA A 955 113.90 -75.87 10.01
CA ALA A 955 114.95 -76.65 10.66
C ALA A 955 115.31 -77.90 9.83
N LEU A 956 114.34 -78.50 9.14
CA LEU A 956 114.56 -79.63 8.22
C LEU A 956 115.26 -79.19 6.92
N LYS A 957 114.95 -78.01 6.36
CA LYS A 957 115.60 -77.48 5.13
C LYS A 957 116.94 -76.76 5.35
N GLU A 958 117.15 -76.13 6.51
CA GLU A 958 118.46 -75.52 6.85
C GLU A 958 119.53 -76.58 7.15
N ALA A 959 119.13 -77.85 7.36
CA ALA A 959 120.03 -79.00 7.29
C ALA A 959 120.48 -79.30 5.83
N GLU A 960 119.58 -79.17 4.85
CA GLU A 960 119.85 -79.42 3.43
C GLU A 960 120.64 -78.27 2.78
N GLU A 961 120.29 -77.00 3.00
CA GLU A 961 120.99 -75.88 2.34
C GLU A 961 122.40 -75.61 2.89
N ARG A 962 122.75 -76.12 4.09
CA ARG A 962 124.16 -76.21 4.54
C ARG A 962 125.02 -77.07 3.61
N HIS A 963 124.43 -77.95 2.80
CA HIS A 963 125.10 -78.71 1.75
C HIS A 963 125.30 -77.90 0.45
N LYS A 964 124.54 -76.81 0.24
CA LYS A 964 124.61 -75.96 -0.97
C LYS A 964 125.44 -74.70 -0.78
N LYS A 965 125.56 -74.17 0.45
CA LYS A 965 126.29 -72.93 0.79
C LYS A 965 127.83 -73.02 0.70
N LYS A 966 128.35 -73.89 -0.17
CA LYS A 966 129.76 -74.05 -0.54
C LYS A 966 130.06 -73.66 -2.01
N VAL A 967 129.03 -73.29 -2.79
CA VAL A 967 129.15 -73.09 -4.24
C VAL A 967 129.20 -71.61 -4.63
N ASP A 968 128.18 -70.83 -4.25
CA ASP A 968 127.97 -69.47 -4.79
C ASP A 968 128.67 -68.35 -3.98
N GLU A 969 129.81 -68.65 -3.35
CA GLU A 969 130.71 -67.64 -2.74
C GLU A 969 131.45 -66.80 -3.81
N VAL A 970 131.26 -67.15 -5.09
CA VAL A 970 131.96 -66.61 -6.27
C VAL A 970 131.29 -65.37 -6.87
N LEU A 971 129.99 -65.15 -6.67
CA LEU A 971 129.23 -64.06 -7.31
C LEU A 971 129.11 -62.77 -6.45
N GLN A 972 130.24 -62.31 -5.96
CA GLN A 972 130.39 -60.92 -5.48
C GLN A 972 130.46 -59.91 -6.66
N ASP A 973 130.74 -58.65 -6.31
CA ASP A 973 131.46 -57.66 -7.13
C ASP A 973 130.76 -57.01 -8.33
N ALA A 974 129.54 -57.42 -8.70
CA ALA A 974 128.81 -56.85 -9.84
C ALA A 974 128.40 -55.36 -9.68
N GLU A 975 127.12 -55.05 -9.45
CA GLU A 975 126.58 -53.74 -9.86
C GLU A 975 126.33 -52.73 -8.74
N LYS A 976 127.46 -52.38 -8.11
CA LYS A 976 127.71 -51.26 -7.18
C LYS A 976 127.45 -49.85 -7.79
N LYS A 977 126.59 -49.74 -8.81
CA LYS A 977 126.72 -48.78 -9.92
C LYS A 977 125.52 -47.86 -10.15
N HIS A 978 124.28 -48.32 -9.91
CA HIS A 978 123.07 -47.59 -10.34
C HIS A 978 122.63 -46.42 -9.43
N LYS A 979 123.19 -46.30 -8.22
CA LYS A 979 122.75 -45.35 -7.17
C LYS A 979 123.26 -43.91 -7.37
N LYS A 980 123.14 -43.35 -8.57
CA LYS A 980 123.70 -42.01 -8.92
C LYS A 980 122.87 -41.09 -9.82
N GLU A 981 121.70 -41.52 -10.32
CA GLU A 981 120.88 -40.71 -11.23
C GLU A 981 119.65 -40.04 -10.58
N VAL A 982 119.44 -40.26 -9.28
CA VAL A 982 118.23 -39.85 -8.55
C VAL A 982 118.08 -38.33 -8.40
N ASP A 983 119.17 -37.59 -8.28
CA ASP A 983 119.16 -36.21 -7.77
C ASP A 983 118.90 -35.10 -8.82
N LYS A 984 118.65 -35.44 -10.10
CA LYS A 984 118.65 -34.44 -11.20
C LYS A 984 117.27 -33.99 -11.73
N VAL A 985 116.17 -34.67 -11.36
CA VAL A 985 114.83 -34.44 -11.97
C VAL A 985 113.83 -33.74 -11.02
N LEU A 986 114.10 -33.69 -9.72
CA LEU A 986 113.11 -33.37 -8.69
C LEU A 986 112.67 -31.88 -8.62
N ASN A 987 113.35 -30.95 -9.31
CA ASN A 987 113.23 -29.50 -9.10
C ASN A 987 112.67 -28.67 -10.28
N SER A 988 112.09 -29.27 -11.33
CA SER A 988 111.74 -28.54 -12.57
C SER A 988 110.26 -28.47 -12.98
N VAL A 989 109.32 -29.05 -12.21
CA VAL A 989 107.87 -29.01 -12.56
C VAL A 989 106.95 -28.68 -11.37
N LYS A 990 107.47 -27.97 -10.36
CA LYS A 990 106.67 -27.55 -9.18
C LYS A 990 105.73 -26.36 -9.44
N GLU A 991 105.85 -25.67 -10.58
CA GLU A 991 105.14 -24.42 -10.89
C GLU A 991 103.96 -24.58 -11.88
N LYS A 992 103.56 -25.81 -12.24
CA LYS A 992 102.48 -26.04 -13.24
C LYS A 992 101.13 -26.48 -12.69
N HIS A 993 100.99 -26.72 -11.38
CA HIS A 993 99.74 -27.25 -10.82
C HIS A 993 98.70 -26.18 -10.46
N GLU A 994 99.07 -24.90 -10.34
CA GLU A 994 98.18 -23.82 -9.88
C GLU A 994 97.24 -23.23 -10.96
N LYS A 995 97.13 -23.85 -12.15
CA LYS A 995 96.35 -23.30 -13.28
C LYS A 995 95.16 -24.10 -13.78
N GLU A 996 94.93 -25.33 -13.32
CA GLU A 996 93.86 -26.20 -13.86
C GLU A 996 92.60 -26.30 -12.98
N VAL A 997 92.60 -25.71 -11.78
CA VAL A 997 91.47 -25.77 -10.82
C VAL A 997 90.54 -24.54 -10.90
N SER A 998 90.96 -23.45 -11.56
CA SER A 998 90.28 -22.14 -11.50
C SER A 998 89.22 -21.87 -12.58
N GLU A 999 88.97 -22.82 -13.49
CA GLU A 999 88.05 -22.64 -14.64
C GLU A 999 86.79 -23.51 -14.58
N THR A 1000 86.82 -24.70 -13.98
CA THR A 1000 85.63 -25.59 -13.88
C THR A 1000 84.51 -25.00 -13.01
N LEU A 1001 84.86 -24.23 -11.96
CA LEU A 1001 83.87 -23.62 -11.05
C LEU A 1001 83.04 -22.48 -11.68
N LYS A 1002 83.46 -21.91 -12.81
CA LYS A 1002 82.79 -20.73 -13.43
C LYS A 1002 81.67 -21.08 -14.42
N VAL A 1003 81.43 -22.38 -14.67
CA VAL A 1003 80.45 -22.84 -15.69
C VAL A 1003 79.07 -23.11 -15.08
N GLU A 1004 78.99 -23.73 -13.90
CA GLU A 1004 77.70 -24.09 -13.28
C GLU A 1004 76.87 -22.88 -12.84
N GLU A 1005 77.47 -21.88 -12.20
CA GLU A 1005 76.76 -20.67 -11.74
C GLU A 1005 76.06 -19.97 -12.90
N LYS A 1006 76.70 -19.94 -14.07
CA LYS A 1006 76.18 -19.32 -15.29
C LYS A 1006 74.99 -20.05 -15.89
N GLN A 1007 74.84 -21.35 -15.65
CA GLN A 1007 73.65 -22.12 -16.05
C GLN A 1007 72.50 -21.95 -15.04
N LYS A 1008 72.78 -22.03 -13.74
CA LYS A 1008 71.77 -21.86 -12.66
C LYS A 1008 71.15 -20.45 -12.69
N ALA A 1009 71.94 -19.41 -12.94
CA ALA A 1009 71.43 -18.03 -13.08
C ALA A 1009 70.49 -17.83 -14.28
N ARG A 1010 70.67 -18.59 -15.38
CA ARG A 1010 69.86 -18.47 -16.60
C ARG A 1010 68.45 -19.04 -16.42
N ALA A 1011 68.33 -20.24 -15.86
CA ALA A 1011 67.03 -20.87 -15.61
C ALA A 1011 66.14 -20.04 -14.68
N LEU A 1012 66.72 -19.45 -13.62
CA LEU A 1012 65.99 -18.59 -12.68
C LEU A 1012 65.46 -17.29 -13.35
N ARG A 1013 66.20 -16.76 -14.33
CA ARG A 1013 65.79 -15.59 -15.11
C ARG A 1013 64.66 -15.92 -16.08
N GLU A 1014 64.79 -17.00 -16.85
CA GLU A 1014 63.78 -17.44 -17.81
C GLU A 1014 62.46 -17.80 -17.11
N ALA A 1015 62.51 -18.32 -15.87
CA ALA A 1015 61.32 -18.54 -15.02
C ALA A 1015 60.66 -17.22 -14.56
N LYS A 1016 61.43 -16.24 -14.07
CA LYS A 1016 60.88 -14.91 -13.69
C LYS A 1016 60.28 -14.15 -14.87
N GLU A 1017 60.95 -14.18 -16.02
CA GLU A 1017 60.47 -13.55 -17.26
C GLU A 1017 59.27 -14.30 -17.87
N LYS A 1018 58.94 -15.52 -17.42
CA LYS A 1018 57.67 -16.20 -17.73
C LYS A 1018 56.55 -15.76 -16.78
N TYR A 1019 56.79 -15.78 -15.47
CA TYR A 1019 55.80 -15.40 -14.45
C TYR A 1019 55.30 -13.95 -14.63
N GLU A 1020 56.18 -12.99 -14.90
CA GLU A 1020 55.76 -11.61 -15.17
C GLU A 1020 55.07 -11.43 -16.53
N ARG A 1021 55.26 -12.35 -17.50
CA ARG A 1021 54.47 -12.37 -18.74
C ARG A 1021 53.04 -12.84 -18.46
N GLU A 1022 52.88 -13.99 -17.82
CA GLU A 1022 51.55 -14.52 -17.48
C GLU A 1022 50.77 -13.54 -16.57
N LYS A 1023 51.46 -12.86 -15.65
CA LYS A 1023 50.90 -11.79 -14.81
C LYS A 1023 50.54 -10.52 -15.59
N THR A 1024 51.31 -10.11 -16.60
CA THR A 1024 50.98 -8.94 -17.43
C THR A 1024 49.99 -9.24 -18.56
N GLU A 1025 49.87 -10.49 -19.00
CA GLU A 1025 48.77 -10.95 -19.86
C GLU A 1025 47.46 -11.00 -19.07
N ALA A 1026 47.44 -11.57 -17.86
CA ALA A 1026 46.26 -11.54 -16.99
C ALA A 1026 45.83 -10.10 -16.64
N LEU A 1027 46.78 -9.19 -16.41
CA LEU A 1027 46.49 -7.77 -16.17
C LEU A 1027 45.95 -7.09 -17.44
N LYS A 1028 46.51 -7.40 -18.63
CA LYS A 1028 45.97 -6.93 -19.92
C LYS A 1028 44.60 -7.50 -20.23
N GLU A 1029 44.29 -8.74 -19.90
CA GLU A 1029 42.95 -9.30 -20.07
C GLU A 1029 41.94 -8.65 -19.11
N ALA A 1030 42.36 -8.31 -17.89
CA ALA A 1030 41.54 -7.54 -16.95
C ALA A 1030 41.30 -6.10 -17.44
N GLU A 1031 42.36 -5.40 -17.89
CA GLU A 1031 42.24 -4.06 -18.48
C GLU A 1031 41.45 -4.08 -19.80
N GLU A 1032 41.65 -5.07 -20.67
CA GLU A 1032 40.84 -5.24 -21.86
C GLU A 1032 39.40 -5.63 -21.53
N LYS A 1033 39.11 -6.39 -20.47
CA LYS A 1033 37.73 -6.67 -20.06
C LYS A 1033 37.05 -5.41 -19.55
N TYR A 1034 37.71 -4.66 -18.66
CA TYR A 1034 37.23 -3.37 -18.18
C TYR A 1034 37.06 -2.36 -19.32
N LYS A 1035 37.99 -2.35 -20.28
CA LYS A 1035 37.90 -1.54 -21.50
C LYS A 1035 36.81 -2.03 -22.44
N ARG A 1036 36.59 -3.33 -22.63
CA ARG A 1036 35.49 -3.90 -23.44
C ARG A 1036 34.13 -3.58 -22.83
N GLU A 1037 34.00 -3.53 -21.50
CA GLU A 1037 32.78 -3.12 -20.79
C GLU A 1037 32.57 -1.60 -20.82
N LYS A 1038 33.62 -0.80 -20.63
CA LYS A 1038 33.59 0.66 -20.83
C LYS A 1038 33.25 1.03 -22.28
N ASP A 1039 33.87 0.36 -23.25
CA ASP A 1039 33.62 0.50 -24.68
C ASP A 1039 32.24 -0.09 -25.04
N LYS A 1040 31.66 -1.00 -24.23
CA LYS A 1040 30.27 -1.45 -24.41
C LYS A 1040 29.29 -0.35 -24.00
N ALA A 1041 29.46 0.25 -22.83
CA ALA A 1041 28.68 1.44 -22.43
C ALA A 1041 28.87 2.61 -23.40
N LEU A 1042 30.09 2.82 -23.92
CA LEU A 1042 30.36 3.81 -24.96
C LEU A 1042 29.73 3.44 -26.31
N ARG A 1043 29.66 2.16 -26.68
CA ARG A 1043 28.93 1.69 -27.87
C ARG A 1043 27.43 1.84 -27.74
N GLU A 1044 26.86 1.61 -26.56
CA GLU A 1044 25.43 1.85 -26.30
C GLU A 1044 25.09 3.36 -26.38
N ALA A 1045 26.01 4.23 -25.96
CA ALA A 1045 25.91 5.67 -26.21
C ALA A 1045 26.15 6.06 -27.68
N GLU A 1046 27.09 5.40 -28.38
CA GLU A 1046 27.33 5.63 -29.81
C GLU A 1046 26.22 5.08 -30.71
N GLU A 1047 25.49 4.02 -30.34
CA GLU A 1047 24.36 3.51 -31.13
C GLU A 1047 23.18 4.49 -31.12
N TYR A 1048 23.01 5.24 -30.03
CA TYR A 1048 22.09 6.38 -29.97
C TYR A 1048 22.46 7.45 -31.02
N PHE A 1049 23.71 7.91 -31.02
CA PHE A 1049 24.22 8.89 -32.01
C PHE A 1049 24.41 8.32 -33.44
N LYS A 1050 24.57 7.00 -33.60
CA LYS A 1050 24.67 6.35 -34.92
C LYS A 1050 23.31 6.17 -35.57
N LYS A 1051 22.20 6.10 -34.82
CA LYS A 1051 20.86 6.24 -35.40
C LYS A 1051 20.65 7.62 -36.02
N GLU A 1052 21.13 8.70 -35.38
CA GLU A 1052 21.11 10.06 -35.97
C GLU A 1052 22.03 10.21 -37.20
N LYS A 1053 23.07 9.38 -37.34
CA LYS A 1053 24.06 9.51 -38.43
C LYS A 1053 23.88 8.52 -39.59
N ALA A 1054 23.23 7.37 -39.37
CA ALA A 1054 23.06 6.33 -40.38
C ALA A 1054 22.01 6.67 -41.46
N GLU A 1055 21.23 7.75 -41.29
CA GLU A 1055 20.40 8.30 -42.36
C GLU A 1055 21.22 8.97 -43.48
N ALA A 1056 22.51 9.26 -43.27
CA ALA A 1056 23.29 10.14 -44.15
C ALA A 1056 23.94 9.47 -45.37
N GLU A 1057 24.51 8.25 -45.26
CA GLU A 1057 25.55 7.78 -46.20
C GLU A 1057 25.33 6.38 -46.77
N ALA A 1058 24.33 6.24 -47.64
CA ALA A 1058 24.21 5.08 -48.53
C ALA A 1058 25.15 5.19 -49.76
N LYS A 1059 26.24 4.39 -49.83
CA LYS A 1059 26.99 4.02 -51.08
C LYS A 1059 28.08 2.93 -50.90
N VAL A 1060 27.78 1.72 -51.40
CA VAL A 1060 28.57 0.89 -52.38
C VAL A 1060 30.03 0.41 -52.07
N PRO A 1061 30.51 -0.80 -52.53
CA PRO A 1061 31.67 -1.51 -51.93
C PRO A 1061 32.80 -2.02 -52.89
N ASN A 1062 33.93 -2.57 -52.35
CA ASN A 1062 34.80 -3.66 -52.90
C ASN A 1062 36.05 -3.94 -51.98
N ARG A 1063 37.06 -4.79 -52.31
CA ARG A 1063 37.14 -6.29 -52.38
C ARG A 1063 38.61 -6.78 -52.64
N SER A 1064 38.94 -8.05 -52.33
CA SER A 1064 39.92 -8.96 -53.05
C SER A 1064 41.43 -9.14 -52.67
N LYS A 1065 41.81 -10.41 -52.37
CA LYS A 1065 43.10 -11.18 -52.60
C LYS A 1065 44.40 -10.80 -51.81
N ARG A 1066 45.40 -11.67 -51.48
CA ARG A 1066 45.75 -13.13 -51.57
C ARG A 1066 46.98 -13.50 -52.47
N ALA A 1067 47.91 -14.34 -51.93
CA ALA A 1067 49.12 -14.97 -52.55
C ALA A 1067 50.36 -14.04 -52.69
N SER A 1068 51.65 -14.43 -52.87
CA SER A 1068 52.45 -15.71 -52.92
C SER A 1068 53.98 -15.36 -53.02
N ASP A 1069 55.03 -16.20 -52.90
CA ASP A 1069 55.35 -17.53 -52.28
C ASP A 1069 56.87 -17.92 -52.60
N TRP A 1070 57.41 -19.09 -52.17
CA TRP A 1070 58.72 -19.74 -52.53
C TRP A 1070 60.07 -19.29 -51.86
N SER A 1071 61.18 -20.05 -52.11
CA SER A 1071 62.39 -20.17 -51.24
C SER A 1071 63.73 -20.54 -51.93
N HIS A 1072 64.91 -20.17 -51.36
CA HIS A 1072 66.15 -20.99 -51.13
C HIS A 1072 67.50 -20.20 -50.98
N TYR A 1073 68.43 -20.74 -50.15
CA TYR A 1073 69.94 -20.72 -50.18
C TYR A 1073 70.75 -19.39 -50.36
N VAL A 1074 71.68 -18.91 -49.47
CA VAL A 1074 72.98 -19.44 -48.90
C VAL A 1074 74.23 -19.02 -49.73
N PRO A 1075 75.44 -18.68 -49.19
CA PRO A 1075 75.91 -18.08 -47.88
C PRO A 1075 77.01 -16.96 -48.06
N VAL A 1076 77.88 -16.69 -47.03
CA VAL A 1076 79.37 -16.37 -47.08
C VAL A 1076 79.92 -15.26 -46.11
N LEU A 1077 80.86 -15.68 -45.24
CA LEU A 1077 82.07 -15.03 -44.60
C LEU A 1077 82.20 -13.55 -44.13
N GLY A 1078 82.98 -13.39 -43.03
CA GLY A 1078 83.82 -12.21 -42.69
C GLY A 1078 83.31 -11.35 -41.51
N GLY A 1079 84.13 -10.71 -40.66
CA GLY A 1079 85.60 -10.65 -40.49
C GLY A 1079 85.97 -9.51 -39.51
N ALA A 1080 87.01 -9.62 -38.67
CA ALA A 1080 87.20 -8.75 -37.48
C ALA A 1080 88.43 -7.81 -37.47
N ALA A 1081 88.27 -6.61 -36.89
CA ALA A 1081 89.30 -5.72 -36.30
C ALA A 1081 88.59 -4.60 -35.49
N GLY A 1082 89.19 -3.91 -34.51
CA GLY A 1082 90.57 -3.92 -34.01
C GLY A 1082 90.69 -3.55 -32.51
N SER A 1083 91.86 -3.04 -32.08
CA SER A 1083 92.32 -2.97 -30.68
C SER A 1083 92.96 -1.60 -30.34
N LEU A 1084 93.74 -1.52 -29.23
CA LEU A 1084 94.69 -0.46 -28.79
C LEU A 1084 94.12 0.70 -27.93
N VAL A 1085 94.82 1.28 -26.94
CA VAL A 1085 95.94 0.80 -26.06
C VAL A 1085 96.12 1.76 -24.85
N GLY A 1086 96.90 1.37 -23.82
CA GLY A 1086 97.46 2.27 -22.78
C GLY A 1086 97.34 1.71 -21.35
N THR A 1087 98.37 1.10 -20.74
CA THR A 1087 99.48 1.71 -19.94
C THR A 1087 99.03 2.29 -18.59
N PHE A 1088 99.46 1.77 -17.43
CA PHE A 1088 100.79 1.96 -16.78
C PHE A 1088 101.05 3.45 -16.41
N GLU A 1089 101.41 3.83 -15.17
CA GLU A 1089 101.63 3.08 -13.92
C GLU A 1089 101.65 4.04 -12.69
N ASP A 1090 101.42 3.50 -11.49
CA ASP A 1090 101.93 3.96 -10.17
C ASP A 1090 101.56 5.32 -9.48
N ILE A 1091 101.84 5.31 -8.16
CA ILE A 1091 101.94 6.40 -7.15
C ILE A 1091 100.65 6.92 -6.47
N LEU A 1092 100.40 6.37 -5.28
CA LEU A 1092 99.86 6.99 -4.05
C LEU A 1092 98.67 7.99 -4.15
N PHE A 1093 97.44 7.50 -3.96
CA PHE A 1093 96.80 7.53 -2.63
C PHE A 1093 95.61 6.55 -2.53
#